data_AF-A0A534PYR2-F1
#
_entry.id   AF-A0A534PYR2-F1
#
_cell.length_a   1.000
_cell.length_b   1.000
_cell.length_c   1.000
_cell.angle_alpha   90.00
_cell.angle_beta   90.00
_cell.angle_gamma   90.00
#
_symmetry.space_group_name_H-M   'P 1'
#
loop_
_entity.id
_entity.type
_entity.pdbx_description
1 polymer ?
#
loop_
_entity_poly.entity_id
_entity_poly.type
_entity_poly.pdbx_seq_one_letter_code
_entity_poly.pdbx_strand_id
1 'polypeptide(L)'
;MRPLRFAALVLGLGLAACGGHASNPGDDITNGGGDAGDVTGKACGFDTDCNPPDYVCDTVSQTCVQGCGLNPNCPPGKVCNQATGRCVIGTQGGGGDGGPDGGTDTDAGTGVASDTLCQACTVNADCHGGGLCVSNSQHTQNFCTQDCSADPCPTGYICTLDRTGTKHQCYPSTGDCSGVIGNNHDGGVGGTDGGPVNDPNVPSDNPNGCGFCGQCNVNNDCVTGSVCANGTCATGPCNSWLDCALTGAYLSRCSDVGLQQKYCLPILGQCIPLPGPLAPLSGDIGCVPSGVNPNCAVPSLPANSLGANVGVTQNVNPKPLLATEDSIAIDSQGRMAIGYIGVDGSGNSYMGVSQSTDNGATWQDKGKMAATTSVQSDPVLVVSKWSDGSGAHERMHYVWVGYTIVQQGTSFVPTDMFMESSYSVNGGATWSAGIKATTTTDNNSGALLLDKPWIAVSPDASQTLMLTFSVGDNSQQHMYAVTSFDHGLSWTPKVAIESGTNDFGHNLGMPVFDPADPTGNTVYEVFVTYQTVEAGPANSISLVKSTDKGAHWGAPMTVSASDDQVLFEPPSISVDKNHHLYIGYTSAPGSAGSAGSRYWDAMVATVDISGATPVVARRGRVSDDQGDCFQHFHVMTTVDQATGRVFAGWLDNRDGGKGSTWYSVSNDGGATWGANKRVSDTPYTFNPDHQNAQLNFLGDYFGFIFDGSKLRISWSDPRDGTSSQVFYAGGVP
;
A
#
# COMPACT_ATOMS: atom_id res chain seq x y z
N MET A 1 -45.86 46.41 8.91
CA MET A 1 -47.08 45.67 8.50
C MET A 1 -46.65 44.27 8.07
N ARG A 2 -47.41 43.26 8.49
CA ARG A 2 -47.06 41.82 8.46
C ARG A 2 -47.07 41.18 7.05
N PRO A 3 -46.40 40.02 6.89
CA PRO A 3 -46.25 39.27 5.63
C PRO A 3 -47.35 38.20 5.42
N LEU A 4 -47.44 37.63 4.22
CA LEU A 4 -48.33 36.52 3.88
C LEU A 4 -47.53 35.23 3.62
N ARG A 5 -47.82 34.22 4.46
CA ARG A 5 -47.59 32.79 4.24
C ARG A 5 -48.85 32.18 3.62
N PHE A 6 -48.72 31.11 2.84
CA PHE A 6 -49.71 30.04 2.82
C PHE A 6 -49.03 28.67 2.69
N ALA A 7 -49.40 27.78 3.61
CA ALA A 7 -49.18 26.35 3.57
C ALA A 7 -50.52 25.67 3.30
N ALA A 8 -50.51 24.51 2.64
CA ALA A 8 -51.58 23.53 2.76
C ALA A 8 -51.02 22.12 2.55
N LEU A 9 -51.30 21.28 3.56
CA LEU A 9 -50.97 19.88 3.74
C LEU A 9 -52.31 19.13 3.73
N VAL A 10 -52.47 18.04 2.97
CA VAL A 10 -53.46 16.98 3.26
C VAL A 10 -52.93 15.60 2.83
N LEU A 11 -53.01 14.67 3.77
CA LEU A 11 -52.68 13.24 3.74
C LEU A 11 -53.64 12.39 2.86
N GLY A 12 -53.18 11.18 2.50
CA GLY A 12 -54.08 10.03 2.24
C GLY A 12 -53.36 8.72 1.89
N LEU A 13 -53.13 7.86 2.88
CA LEU A 13 -52.69 6.46 2.77
C LEU A 13 -53.79 5.52 2.23
N GLY A 14 -53.38 4.42 1.58
CA GLY A 14 -54.23 3.24 1.33
C GLY A 14 -53.50 2.09 0.63
N LEU A 15 -53.22 1.01 1.38
CA LEU A 15 -52.53 -0.24 0.99
C LEU A 15 -53.51 -1.35 0.58
N ALA A 16 -52.98 -2.33 -0.19
CA ALA A 16 -53.35 -3.78 -0.30
C ALA A 16 -54.65 -4.17 -1.07
N ALA A 17 -54.77 -5.30 -1.81
CA ALA A 17 -53.88 -6.39 -2.27
C ALA A 17 -54.67 -7.37 -3.22
N CYS A 18 -53.93 -8.24 -3.92
CA CYS A 18 -54.23 -9.64 -4.35
C CYS A 18 -55.07 -10.02 -5.61
N GLY A 19 -54.41 -10.86 -6.46
CA GLY A 19 -54.94 -12.03 -7.19
C GLY A 19 -55.39 -11.81 -8.66
N GLY A 20 -55.06 -12.62 -9.68
CA GLY A 20 -54.35 -13.90 -9.83
C GLY A 20 -54.55 -14.48 -11.26
N HIS A 21 -53.54 -15.20 -11.75
CA HIS A 21 -53.47 -16.28 -12.77
C HIS A 21 -54.35 -16.38 -14.06
N ALA A 22 -53.68 -16.64 -15.20
CA ALA A 22 -53.94 -17.72 -16.20
C ALA A 22 -52.96 -17.55 -17.41
N SER A 23 -51.91 -18.37 -17.57
CA SER A 23 -51.77 -19.63 -18.35
C SER A 23 -51.39 -19.49 -19.84
N ASN A 24 -50.16 -19.94 -20.17
CA ASN A 24 -49.56 -20.27 -21.50
C ASN A 24 -50.33 -21.39 -22.26
N PRO A 25 -50.12 -21.69 -23.58
CA PRO A 25 -48.83 -21.98 -24.30
C PRO A 25 -48.79 -21.44 -25.76
N GLY A 26 -47.79 -21.56 -26.65
CA GLY A 26 -46.50 -22.25 -26.80
C GLY A 26 -46.04 -22.10 -28.28
N ASP A 27 -44.77 -22.43 -28.57
CA ASP A 27 -44.12 -22.72 -29.88
C ASP A 27 -43.65 -21.50 -30.74
N ASP A 28 -42.46 -21.42 -31.37
CA ASP A 28 -41.25 -22.26 -31.47
C ASP A 28 -40.07 -21.47 -32.14
N ILE A 29 -38.83 -21.80 -31.74
CA ILE A 29 -37.46 -21.71 -32.38
C ILE A 29 -36.99 -20.48 -33.21
N THR A 30 -35.82 -19.91 -32.83
CA THR A 30 -34.55 -19.93 -33.63
C THR A 30 -33.36 -19.25 -32.92
N ASN A 31 -32.33 -20.06 -32.57
CA ASN A 31 -30.87 -19.83 -32.46
C ASN A 31 -30.32 -18.39 -32.38
N GLY A 32 -29.44 -17.99 -31.46
CA GLY A 32 -28.68 -18.67 -30.40
C GLY A 32 -27.48 -17.79 -30.00
N GLY A 33 -27.14 -17.76 -28.70
CA GLY A 33 -25.92 -17.14 -28.15
C GLY A 33 -26.13 -16.46 -26.79
N GLY A 34 -26.38 -17.24 -25.73
CA GLY A 34 -26.51 -16.76 -24.35
C GLY A 34 -25.71 -17.65 -23.37
N ASP A 35 -25.05 -16.98 -22.42
CA ASP A 35 -24.00 -17.47 -21.52
C ASP A 35 -24.41 -18.51 -20.47
N ALA A 36 -23.42 -19.26 -19.98
CA ALA A 36 -23.48 -20.37 -19.02
C ALA A 36 -23.90 -20.02 -17.56
N GLY A 37 -24.53 -18.86 -17.34
CA GLY A 37 -24.90 -18.38 -16.00
C GLY A 37 -26.26 -18.87 -15.46
N ASP A 38 -27.20 -19.26 -16.32
CA ASP A 38 -28.63 -19.32 -15.94
C ASP A 38 -29.16 -20.73 -15.57
N VAL A 39 -28.26 -21.64 -15.17
CA VAL A 39 -28.62 -23.06 -14.97
C VAL A 39 -28.27 -23.58 -13.58
N THR A 40 -27.42 -22.86 -12.83
CA THR A 40 -27.04 -23.25 -11.46
C THR A 40 -28.18 -22.94 -10.48
N GLY A 41 -28.62 -23.94 -9.70
CA GLY A 41 -29.72 -23.78 -8.73
C GLY A 41 -31.13 -23.91 -9.31
N LYS A 42 -31.26 -24.18 -10.62
CA LYS A 42 -32.54 -24.53 -11.25
C LYS A 42 -33.04 -25.87 -10.69
N ALA A 43 -34.31 -25.95 -10.30
CA ALA A 43 -34.91 -27.19 -9.81
C ALA A 43 -34.91 -28.26 -10.91
N CYS A 44 -34.56 -29.49 -10.54
CA CYS A 44 -34.42 -30.61 -11.47
C CYS A 44 -34.88 -31.92 -10.81
N GLY A 45 -35.39 -32.83 -11.64
CA GLY A 45 -35.65 -34.22 -11.23
C GLY A 45 -34.61 -35.18 -11.78
N PHE A 46 -34.00 -34.83 -12.93
CA PHE A 46 -33.02 -35.63 -13.65
C PHE A 46 -31.97 -34.73 -14.31
N ASP A 47 -30.80 -35.28 -14.63
CA ASP A 47 -29.66 -34.52 -15.18
C ASP A 47 -29.98 -33.79 -16.50
N THR A 48 -30.91 -34.31 -17.30
CA THR A 48 -31.33 -33.71 -18.59
C THR A 48 -32.08 -32.39 -18.45
N ASP A 49 -32.53 -32.04 -17.25
CA ASP A 49 -33.21 -30.77 -16.96
C ASP A 49 -32.21 -29.58 -16.84
N CYS A 50 -30.91 -29.90 -16.77
CA CYS A 50 -29.77 -29.00 -16.62
C CYS A 50 -29.00 -28.88 -17.96
N ASN A 51 -29.26 -27.85 -18.77
CA ASN A 51 -28.61 -27.61 -20.06
C ASN A 51 -28.04 -26.19 -20.08
N PRO A 52 -26.72 -25.92 -20.30
CA PRO A 52 -25.74 -26.66 -21.13
C PRO A 52 -25.07 -27.90 -20.48
N PRO A 53 -24.39 -28.76 -21.27
CA PRO A 53 -24.05 -30.17 -20.94
C PRO A 53 -23.06 -30.43 -19.78
N ASP A 54 -22.70 -29.41 -19.00
CA ASP A 54 -21.70 -29.50 -17.92
C ASP A 54 -22.31 -29.56 -16.52
N TYR A 55 -23.64 -29.71 -16.40
CA TYR A 55 -24.36 -29.71 -15.12
C TYR A 55 -25.20 -30.98 -14.91
N VAL A 56 -25.26 -31.44 -13.65
CA VAL A 56 -25.99 -32.63 -13.17
C VAL A 56 -26.94 -32.25 -12.04
N CYS A 57 -28.00 -33.03 -11.84
CA CYS A 57 -29.01 -32.78 -10.82
C CYS A 57 -28.57 -33.38 -9.47
N ASP A 58 -28.40 -32.55 -8.43
CA ASP A 58 -28.07 -33.06 -7.11
C ASP A 58 -29.28 -33.72 -6.45
N THR A 59 -29.17 -35.02 -6.16
CA THR A 59 -30.26 -35.82 -5.60
C THR A 59 -30.67 -35.42 -4.18
N VAL A 60 -29.84 -34.65 -3.46
CA VAL A 60 -30.13 -34.17 -2.10
C VAL A 60 -30.88 -32.84 -2.13
N SER A 61 -30.46 -31.89 -2.98
CA SER A 61 -31.10 -30.57 -3.10
C SER A 61 -32.15 -30.44 -4.20
N GLN A 62 -32.23 -31.40 -5.13
CA GLN A 62 -33.05 -31.37 -6.35
C GLN A 62 -32.81 -30.12 -7.21
N THR A 63 -31.56 -29.68 -7.30
CA THR A 63 -31.15 -28.54 -8.13
C THR A 63 -29.89 -28.83 -8.96
N CYS A 64 -29.73 -28.13 -10.09
CA CYS A 64 -28.64 -28.32 -11.04
C CYS A 64 -27.28 -27.77 -10.52
N VAL A 65 -26.22 -28.58 -10.59
CA VAL A 65 -24.83 -28.29 -10.15
C VAL A 65 -23.79 -28.79 -11.18
N GLN A 66 -22.57 -28.25 -11.24
CA GLN A 66 -21.59 -28.55 -12.31
C GLN A 66 -20.87 -29.92 -12.12
N GLY A 67 -20.69 -30.73 -13.18
CA GLY A 67 -20.07 -32.08 -13.16
C GLY A 67 -18.69 -32.19 -13.86
N CYS A 68 -17.91 -33.27 -13.64
CA CYS A 68 -16.54 -33.42 -14.19
C CYS A 68 -16.46 -34.18 -15.54
N GLY A 69 -17.42 -33.95 -16.44
CA GLY A 69 -17.61 -34.72 -17.68
C GLY A 69 -16.87 -34.23 -18.94
N LEU A 70 -16.49 -32.94 -19.05
CA LEU A 70 -15.86 -32.39 -20.27
C LEU A 70 -14.38 -31.95 -20.12
N ASN A 71 -13.75 -32.16 -18.95
CA ASN A 71 -12.32 -31.93 -18.76
C ASN A 71 -11.71 -32.98 -17.80
N PRO A 72 -10.75 -33.83 -18.23
CA PRO A 72 -10.35 -35.04 -17.49
C PRO A 72 -9.48 -34.81 -16.24
N ASN A 73 -9.27 -33.58 -15.79
CA ASN A 73 -8.34 -33.31 -14.69
C ASN A 73 -9.06 -33.29 -13.32
N CYS A 74 -9.27 -34.47 -12.73
CA CYS A 74 -9.41 -34.54 -11.29
C CYS A 74 -8.08 -34.13 -10.61
N PRO A 75 -8.09 -33.42 -9.47
CA PRO A 75 -6.87 -33.03 -8.76
C PRO A 75 -5.98 -34.24 -8.41
N PRO A 76 -4.65 -34.05 -8.30
CA PRO A 76 -3.72 -35.13 -7.94
C PRO A 76 -4.18 -35.90 -6.69
N GLY A 77 -4.29 -37.22 -6.80
CA GLY A 77 -4.77 -38.11 -5.72
C GLY A 77 -6.26 -38.46 -5.77
N LYS A 78 -7.03 -37.93 -6.74
CA LYS A 78 -8.43 -38.32 -6.99
C LYS A 78 -8.64 -38.82 -8.42
N VAL A 79 -9.58 -39.75 -8.59
CA VAL A 79 -9.99 -40.36 -9.85
C VAL A 79 -11.47 -40.11 -10.11
N CYS A 80 -11.82 -39.86 -11.38
CA CYS A 80 -13.21 -39.66 -11.78
C CYS A 80 -14.00 -40.98 -11.62
N ASN A 81 -15.04 -40.95 -10.79
CA ASN A 81 -16.02 -42.02 -10.72
C ASN A 81 -16.91 -41.93 -11.94
N GLN A 82 -16.64 -42.77 -12.94
CA GLN A 82 -17.35 -42.76 -14.21
C GLN A 82 -18.84 -43.14 -14.10
N ALA A 83 -19.28 -43.74 -12.98
CA ALA A 83 -20.69 -44.05 -12.76
C ALA A 83 -21.49 -42.85 -12.23
N THR A 84 -20.84 -41.85 -11.63
CA THR A 84 -21.51 -40.71 -10.98
C THR A 84 -21.04 -39.34 -11.48
N GLY A 85 -20.00 -39.30 -12.32
CA GLY A 85 -19.44 -38.05 -12.85
C GLY A 85 -18.79 -37.18 -11.76
N ARG A 86 -18.23 -37.78 -10.71
CA ARG A 86 -17.60 -37.10 -9.56
C ARG A 86 -16.16 -37.55 -9.32
N CYS A 87 -15.24 -36.65 -8.94
CA CYS A 87 -13.88 -37.03 -8.52
C CYS A 87 -13.85 -37.63 -7.10
N VAL A 88 -13.37 -38.88 -6.94
CA VAL A 88 -13.27 -39.63 -5.68
C VAL A 88 -11.82 -40.07 -5.37
N ILE A 89 -11.49 -40.36 -4.12
CA ILE A 89 -10.13 -40.85 -3.75
C ILE A 89 -10.00 -42.32 -4.19
N GLY A 90 -8.96 -42.66 -4.96
CA GLY A 90 -8.78 -44.01 -5.50
C GLY A 90 -8.24 -44.99 -4.47
N THR A 91 -9.02 -46.01 -4.09
CA THR A 91 -8.55 -47.17 -3.32
C THR A 91 -8.33 -48.35 -4.26
N GLN A 92 -7.07 -48.76 -4.45
CA GLN A 92 -6.76 -50.03 -5.11
C GLN A 92 -6.98 -51.17 -4.09
N GLY A 93 -8.08 -51.90 -4.26
CA GLY A 93 -8.31 -53.18 -3.57
C GLY A 93 -7.63 -54.31 -4.34
N GLY A 94 -6.59 -54.90 -3.76
CA GLY A 94 -6.03 -56.18 -4.18
C GLY A 94 -6.63 -57.30 -3.35
N GLY A 95 -7.41 -58.18 -3.96
CA GLY A 95 -7.74 -59.49 -3.40
C GLY A 95 -6.55 -60.46 -3.56
N GLY A 96 -6.41 -61.41 -2.64
CA GLY A 96 -5.40 -62.48 -2.74
C GLY A 96 -5.47 -63.48 -1.60
N ASP A 97 -5.68 -64.74 -1.97
CA ASP A 97 -5.91 -65.91 -1.14
C ASP A 97 -4.65 -66.43 -0.39
N GLY A 98 -4.88 -67.03 0.79
CA GLY A 98 -4.34 -68.32 1.27
C GLY A 98 -2.84 -68.68 1.21
N GLY A 99 -2.23 -68.84 2.39
CA GLY A 99 -1.38 -70.00 2.72
C GLY A 99 0.10 -69.74 3.09
N PRO A 100 0.69 -70.47 4.07
CA PRO A 100 1.92 -70.09 4.77
C PRO A 100 3.17 -70.91 4.38
N ASP A 101 4.37 -70.34 4.54
CA ASP A 101 5.50 -70.91 5.32
C ASP A 101 6.85 -70.19 5.02
N GLY A 102 7.51 -69.83 6.14
CA GLY A 102 8.95 -69.78 6.43
C GLY A 102 10.03 -69.53 5.35
N GLY A 103 10.90 -68.56 5.63
CA GLY A 103 12.26 -68.55 5.07
C GLY A 103 12.98 -67.21 5.14
N THR A 104 14.00 -67.16 6.01
CA THR A 104 15.11 -66.20 6.15
C THR A 104 15.66 -65.60 4.84
N ASP A 105 15.96 -64.31 4.76
CA ASP A 105 17.30 -63.72 4.99
C ASP A 105 17.34 -62.19 4.78
N THR A 106 18.28 -61.59 5.51
CA THR A 106 18.99 -60.28 5.45
C THR A 106 18.73 -59.19 4.39
N ASP A 107 18.73 -57.95 4.93
CA ASP A 107 19.07 -56.63 4.35
C ASP A 107 18.37 -56.09 3.08
N ALA A 108 17.44 -55.15 3.27
CA ALA A 108 17.37 -53.87 2.54
C ALA A 108 16.22 -52.97 3.03
N GLY A 109 16.54 -51.73 3.41
CA GLY A 109 15.63 -50.57 3.38
C GLY A 109 14.51 -50.52 4.42
N THR A 110 14.85 -50.23 5.69
CA THR A 110 13.84 -49.85 6.67
C THR A 110 13.51 -48.36 6.51
N GLY A 111 12.47 -48.06 5.73
CA GLY A 111 11.76 -46.80 5.89
C GLY A 111 11.30 -46.66 7.35
N VAL A 112 11.32 -45.44 7.87
CA VAL A 112 10.85 -45.13 9.22
C VAL A 112 9.39 -45.56 9.30
N ALA A 113 9.04 -46.40 10.29
CA ALA A 113 7.66 -46.81 10.47
C ALA A 113 6.80 -45.54 10.69
N SER A 114 5.61 -45.49 10.07
CA SER A 114 4.77 -44.28 10.06
C SER A 114 4.32 -43.81 11.45
N ASP A 115 4.59 -44.61 12.49
CA ASP A 115 4.29 -44.35 13.89
C ASP A 115 5.28 -43.38 14.57
N THR A 116 6.38 -43.03 13.92
CA THR A 116 7.41 -42.12 14.50
C THR A 116 7.55 -40.77 13.81
N LEU A 117 6.83 -40.53 12.70
CA LEU A 117 6.75 -39.20 12.11
C LEU A 117 5.88 -38.27 12.97
N CYS A 118 6.30 -37.00 13.12
CA CYS A 118 5.67 -36.03 14.03
C CYS A 118 5.79 -36.34 15.53
N GLN A 119 6.61 -37.32 15.91
CA GLN A 119 6.95 -37.53 17.32
C GLN A 119 7.91 -36.43 17.78
N ALA A 120 7.64 -35.86 18.96
CA ALA A 120 8.50 -34.84 19.54
C ALA A 120 9.91 -35.40 19.79
N CYS A 121 10.93 -34.65 19.40
CA CYS A 121 12.33 -35.06 19.53
C CYS A 121 13.21 -33.90 20.00
N THR A 122 14.37 -34.21 20.57
CA THR A 122 15.39 -33.21 20.91
C THR A 122 16.66 -33.44 20.11
N VAL A 123 16.94 -34.69 19.74
CA VAL A 123 18.08 -35.10 18.90
C VAL A 123 17.66 -36.17 17.89
N ASN A 124 18.45 -36.37 16.82
CA ASN A 124 18.15 -37.38 15.79
C ASN A 124 18.03 -38.81 16.34
N ALA A 125 18.71 -39.12 17.45
CA ALA A 125 18.64 -40.44 18.08
C ALA A 125 17.27 -40.74 18.72
N ASP A 126 16.45 -39.72 18.94
CA ASP A 126 15.07 -39.88 19.42
C ASP A 126 14.14 -40.38 18.31
N CYS A 127 14.60 -40.34 17.05
CA CYS A 127 13.87 -40.80 15.88
C CYS A 127 14.31 -42.22 15.50
N HIS A 128 13.38 -43.18 15.54
CA HIS A 128 13.68 -44.55 15.14
C HIS A 128 14.07 -44.64 13.64
N GLY A 129 14.93 -45.60 13.30
CA GLY A 129 15.23 -45.94 11.90
C GLY A 129 16.07 -44.93 11.12
N GLY A 130 16.84 -44.06 11.79
CA GLY A 130 17.71 -43.08 11.13
C GLY A 130 17.01 -41.78 10.70
N GLY A 131 15.83 -41.51 11.28
CA GLY A 131 15.13 -40.24 11.10
C GLY A 131 15.91 -39.03 11.62
N LEU A 132 15.57 -37.85 11.12
CA LEU A 132 16.18 -36.58 11.55
C LEU A 132 15.20 -35.82 12.45
N CYS A 133 15.74 -35.23 13.52
CA CYS A 133 15.00 -34.31 14.36
C CYS A 133 15.15 -32.90 13.78
N VAL A 134 14.07 -32.34 13.25
CA VAL A 134 14.10 -31.06 12.53
C VAL A 134 13.21 -30.01 13.18
N SER A 135 13.59 -28.75 13.02
CA SER A 135 12.80 -27.57 13.40
C SER A 135 12.61 -26.65 12.19
N ASN A 136 11.38 -26.18 11.97
CA ASN A 136 11.03 -25.21 10.92
C ASN A 136 10.82 -23.83 11.54
N SER A 137 11.13 -22.75 10.82
CA SER A 137 10.81 -21.36 11.15
C SER A 137 9.32 -21.07 11.31
N GLN A 138 8.45 -21.95 10.80
CA GLN A 138 7.00 -21.87 10.92
C GLN A 138 6.43 -22.76 12.04
N HIS A 139 7.25 -23.56 12.74
CA HIS A 139 6.77 -24.53 13.74
C HIS A 139 7.50 -24.35 15.07
N THR A 140 6.75 -24.31 16.18
CA THR A 140 7.28 -24.07 17.53
C THR A 140 7.82 -25.33 18.23
N GLN A 141 7.87 -26.48 17.53
CA GLN A 141 8.22 -27.79 18.10
C GLN A 141 9.17 -28.57 17.17
N ASN A 142 10.08 -29.33 17.78
CA ASN A 142 10.98 -30.26 17.09
C ASN A 142 10.27 -31.60 16.88
N PHE A 143 10.38 -32.19 15.69
CA PHE A 143 9.78 -33.48 15.40
C PHE A 143 10.62 -34.34 14.45
N CYS A 144 10.37 -35.65 14.50
CA CYS A 144 11.05 -36.63 13.67
C CYS A 144 10.53 -36.64 12.23
N THR A 145 11.45 -36.64 11.26
CA THR A 145 11.18 -36.75 9.81
C THR A 145 11.98 -37.89 9.17
N GLN A 146 11.57 -38.29 7.97
CA GLN A 146 12.28 -39.26 7.13
C GLN A 146 12.79 -38.63 5.84
N ASP A 147 13.87 -39.18 5.29
CA ASP A 147 14.40 -38.80 3.99
C ASP A 147 13.52 -39.32 2.86
N CYS A 148 12.95 -38.41 2.08
CA CYS A 148 12.03 -38.76 1.00
C CYS A 148 12.68 -38.98 -0.36
N SER A 149 14.02 -38.93 -0.43
CA SER A 149 14.77 -39.33 -1.62
C SER A 149 14.99 -40.84 -1.69
N ALA A 150 14.91 -41.53 -0.55
CA ALA A 150 15.00 -43.00 -0.47
C ALA A 150 13.62 -43.66 -0.48
N ASP A 151 12.66 -43.14 0.31
CA ASP A 151 11.30 -43.70 0.42
C ASP A 151 10.21 -42.61 0.31
N PRO A 152 9.10 -42.83 -0.41
CA PRO A 152 8.04 -41.84 -0.56
C PRO A 152 7.42 -41.40 0.78
N CYS A 153 7.01 -40.13 0.88
CA CYS A 153 6.35 -39.63 2.08
C CYS A 153 4.97 -40.28 2.31
N PRO A 154 4.59 -40.57 3.57
CA PRO A 154 3.25 -41.05 3.90
C PRO A 154 2.18 -40.00 3.60
N THR A 155 0.94 -40.47 3.44
CA THR A 155 -0.23 -39.61 3.25
C THR A 155 -0.34 -38.56 4.36
N GLY A 156 -0.50 -37.29 3.98
CA GLY A 156 -0.50 -36.15 4.90
C GLY A 156 0.86 -35.48 5.07
N TYR A 157 1.91 -35.96 4.38
CA TYR A 157 3.23 -35.36 4.34
C TYR A 157 3.68 -35.05 2.91
N ILE A 158 4.48 -34.00 2.75
CA ILE A 158 5.02 -33.50 1.48
C ILE A 158 6.54 -33.56 1.56
N CYS A 159 7.18 -34.06 0.51
CA CYS A 159 8.62 -34.08 0.36
C CYS A 159 9.13 -32.69 0.01
N THR A 160 9.95 -32.08 0.88
CA THR A 160 10.56 -30.76 0.63
C THR A 160 12.02 -30.75 1.10
N LEU A 161 12.82 -29.84 0.57
CA LEU A 161 14.21 -29.65 1.00
C LEU A 161 14.25 -29.16 2.46
N ASP A 162 15.20 -29.68 3.22
CA ASP A 162 15.51 -29.23 4.57
C ASP A 162 16.06 -27.80 4.58
N ARG A 163 16.21 -27.20 5.76
CA ARG A 163 16.69 -25.82 5.92
C ARG A 163 18.08 -25.55 5.35
N THR A 164 18.89 -26.59 5.16
CA THR A 164 20.22 -26.45 4.55
C THR A 164 20.15 -26.47 3.01
N GLY A 165 19.00 -26.84 2.43
CA GLY A 165 18.81 -26.98 1.00
C GLY A 165 19.52 -28.20 0.42
N THR A 166 19.92 -29.16 1.26
CA THR A 166 20.77 -30.29 0.83
C THR A 166 20.11 -31.66 0.92
N LYS A 167 19.01 -31.82 1.66
CA LYS A 167 18.33 -33.11 1.82
C LYS A 167 16.82 -32.99 1.66
N HIS A 168 16.19 -33.98 1.03
CA HIS A 168 14.74 -34.04 0.88
C HIS A 168 14.13 -34.74 2.10
N GLN A 169 13.20 -34.11 2.80
CA GLN A 169 12.55 -34.65 4.00
C GLN A 169 11.03 -34.53 3.93
N CYS A 170 10.31 -35.44 4.61
CA CYS A 170 8.86 -35.40 4.70
C CYS A 170 8.36 -34.43 5.78
N TYR A 171 7.54 -33.45 5.41
CA TYR A 171 6.92 -32.49 6.32
C TYR A 171 5.38 -32.57 6.26
N PRO A 172 4.66 -32.35 7.38
CA PRO A 172 3.19 -32.36 7.36
C PRO A 172 2.64 -31.34 6.36
N SER A 173 1.68 -31.75 5.53
CA SER A 173 1.06 -30.87 4.53
C SER A 173 0.28 -29.71 5.13
N THR A 174 -0.14 -29.85 6.40
CA THR A 174 -0.87 -28.83 7.15
C THR A 174 0.04 -27.78 7.79
N GLY A 175 1.36 -27.99 7.77
CA GLY A 175 2.30 -27.10 8.43
C GLY A 175 2.22 -27.14 9.96
N ASP A 176 1.74 -28.23 10.56
CA ASP A 176 1.99 -28.58 11.96
C ASP A 176 1.67 -30.07 12.18
N CYS A 177 2.03 -30.59 13.34
CA CYS A 177 1.76 -31.99 13.70
C CYS A 177 0.38 -32.16 14.40
N SER A 178 -0.48 -31.14 14.42
CA SER A 178 -1.66 -31.11 15.30
C SER A 178 -2.87 -31.94 14.81
N GLY A 179 -2.75 -32.61 13.66
CA GLY A 179 -3.83 -33.41 13.06
C GLY A 179 -3.44 -34.80 12.55
N VAL A 180 -2.21 -35.27 12.78
CA VAL A 180 -1.77 -36.59 12.32
C VAL A 180 -1.91 -37.61 13.45
N ILE A 181 -3.07 -38.25 13.55
CA ILE A 181 -3.25 -39.39 14.45
C ILE A 181 -2.70 -40.62 13.75
N GLY A 182 -1.61 -41.19 14.26
CA GLY A 182 -1.10 -42.48 13.82
C GLY A 182 -2.20 -43.54 13.94
N ASN A 183 -2.34 -44.39 12.91
CA ASN A 183 -3.29 -45.49 12.94
C ASN A 183 -2.85 -46.51 14.01
N ASN A 184 -3.35 -46.35 15.24
CA ASN A 184 -3.24 -47.37 16.28
C ASN A 184 -4.15 -48.55 15.91
N HIS A 185 -3.54 -49.60 15.36
CA HIS A 185 -4.01 -50.95 15.59
C HIS A 185 -3.01 -51.60 16.54
N ASP A 186 -3.42 -51.79 17.78
CA ASP A 186 -3.24 -53.05 18.50
C ASP A 186 -4.12 -53.07 19.75
N GLY A 187 -4.97 -54.10 19.83
CA GLY A 187 -5.84 -54.36 20.96
C GLY A 187 -5.08 -55.07 22.08
N GLY A 188 -5.22 -54.58 23.31
CA GLY A 188 -4.71 -55.24 24.50
C GLY A 188 -5.17 -54.52 25.77
N VAL A 189 -5.94 -55.23 26.59
CA VAL A 189 -6.77 -54.72 27.68
C VAL A 189 -5.95 -54.45 28.95
N GLY A 190 -6.14 -53.30 29.60
CA GLY A 190 -5.87 -53.13 31.04
C GLY A 190 -5.55 -51.72 31.52
N GLY A 191 -6.52 -51.05 32.16
CA GLY A 191 -6.27 -49.95 33.11
C GLY A 191 -6.98 -48.64 32.81
N THR A 192 -8.08 -48.40 33.51
CA THR A 192 -8.98 -47.25 33.44
C THR A 192 -8.46 -45.97 34.10
N ASP A 193 -8.92 -44.86 33.51
CA ASP A 193 -9.31 -43.55 34.07
C ASP A 193 -8.26 -42.48 34.39
N GLY A 194 -8.54 -41.28 33.87
CA GLY A 194 -7.92 -40.03 34.29
C GLY A 194 -8.20 -38.82 33.41
N GLY A 195 -9.46 -38.39 33.31
CA GLY A 195 -9.78 -36.98 32.97
C GLY A 195 -9.25 -36.00 34.03
N PRO A 196 -9.44 -34.68 33.82
CA PRO A 196 -8.50 -33.62 34.19
C PRO A 196 -8.50 -33.29 35.69
N VAL A 197 -7.33 -33.01 36.26
CA VAL A 197 -7.22 -32.44 37.63
C VAL A 197 -6.13 -31.37 37.69
N ASN A 198 -6.56 -30.14 37.94
CA ASN A 198 -5.78 -29.12 38.63
C ASN A 198 -5.56 -29.60 40.09
N ASP A 199 -4.33 -29.89 40.49
CA ASP A 199 -3.95 -30.02 41.91
C ASP A 199 -2.68 -29.19 42.18
N PRO A 200 -2.72 -28.16 43.06
CA PRO A 200 -1.56 -27.33 43.40
C PRO A 200 -0.61 -27.89 44.48
N ASN A 201 -0.79 -29.11 45.02
CA ASN A 201 -0.11 -29.51 46.27
C ASN A 201 0.65 -30.85 46.27
N VAL A 202 1.38 -31.20 45.21
CA VAL A 202 2.47 -32.20 45.29
C VAL A 202 3.74 -31.66 44.62
N PRO A 203 4.89 -31.56 45.33
CA PRO A 203 6.14 -31.07 44.74
C PRO A 203 6.78 -32.16 43.88
N SER A 204 7.05 -31.87 42.60
CA SER A 204 7.94 -32.70 41.78
C SER A 204 9.35 -32.13 41.78
N ASP A 205 10.29 -32.97 42.20
CA ASP A 205 11.72 -32.67 42.26
C ASP A 205 12.32 -32.62 40.85
N ASN A 206 12.42 -31.41 40.27
CA ASN A 206 13.40 -31.10 39.22
C ASN A 206 13.83 -29.62 39.29
N PRO A 207 15.07 -29.28 39.72
CA PRO A 207 15.43 -27.91 40.08
C PRO A 207 15.63 -26.90 38.94
N ASN A 208 15.45 -27.21 37.65
CA ASN A 208 15.76 -26.26 36.56
C ASN A 208 14.68 -26.18 35.46
N GLY A 209 13.41 -26.13 35.85
CA GLY A 209 12.35 -25.65 34.97
C GLY A 209 12.42 -24.13 34.77
N CYS A 210 13.37 -23.65 33.97
CA CYS A 210 13.43 -22.27 33.43
C CYS A 210 14.34 -22.25 32.19
N GLY A 211 13.77 -22.35 30.98
CA GLY A 211 14.51 -22.16 29.73
C GLY A 211 14.81 -20.69 29.39
N PHE A 212 15.13 -19.85 30.38
CA PHE A 212 15.14 -18.38 30.20
C PHE A 212 16.39 -17.63 30.70
N CYS A 213 17.43 -18.31 31.19
CA CYS A 213 18.68 -17.66 31.61
C CYS A 213 19.91 -18.50 31.25
N GLY A 214 20.36 -18.47 29.99
CA GLY A 214 21.62 -19.08 29.54
C GLY A 214 22.70 -18.04 29.26
N GLN A 215 23.97 -18.38 29.54
CA GLN A 215 25.11 -17.61 29.05
C GLN A 215 25.26 -17.79 27.54
N CYS A 216 25.66 -16.74 26.83
CA CYS A 216 25.76 -16.74 25.37
C CYS A 216 27.03 -15.99 24.90
N ASN A 217 27.55 -16.33 23.72
CA ASN A 217 28.61 -15.56 23.06
C ASN A 217 28.13 -14.94 21.74
N VAL A 218 27.13 -15.54 21.10
CA VAL A 218 26.50 -15.03 19.89
C VAL A 218 24.98 -15.19 19.98
N ASN A 219 24.22 -14.45 19.16
CA ASN A 219 22.75 -14.47 19.19
C ASN A 219 22.16 -15.87 18.96
N ASN A 220 22.87 -16.74 18.23
CA ASN A 220 22.46 -18.12 17.97
C ASN A 220 22.48 -19.03 19.21
N ASP A 221 23.11 -18.59 20.30
CA ASP A 221 23.09 -19.31 21.57
C ASP A 221 21.78 -19.04 22.36
N CYS A 222 20.91 -18.16 21.85
CA CYS A 222 19.67 -17.74 22.48
C CYS A 222 18.43 -18.24 21.73
N VAL A 223 17.33 -18.47 22.46
CA VAL A 223 16.05 -18.94 21.89
C VAL A 223 15.42 -17.86 21.01
N THR A 224 14.73 -18.27 19.93
CA THR A 224 14.10 -17.40 18.93
C THR A 224 13.30 -16.25 19.58
N GLY A 225 13.67 -15.01 19.25
CA GLY A 225 13.09 -13.80 19.83
C GLY A 225 13.94 -13.13 20.93
N SER A 226 15.14 -13.66 21.21
CA SER A 226 16.10 -13.09 22.17
C SER A 226 17.44 -12.75 21.49
N VAL A 227 18.19 -11.80 22.05
CA VAL A 227 19.56 -11.47 21.58
C VAL A 227 20.58 -11.67 22.69
N CYS A 228 21.80 -12.02 22.30
CA CYS A 228 22.92 -12.18 23.22
C CYS A 228 23.53 -10.81 23.55
N ALA A 229 23.29 -10.33 24.77
CA ALA A 229 23.82 -9.06 25.25
C ALA A 229 24.67 -9.30 26.50
N ASN A 230 25.94 -8.86 26.44
CA ASN A 230 26.90 -8.97 27.55
C ASN A 230 27.02 -10.38 28.17
N GLY A 231 26.99 -11.41 27.34
CA GLY A 231 27.19 -12.78 27.80
C GLY A 231 25.93 -13.49 28.27
N THR A 232 24.74 -12.89 28.11
CA THR A 232 23.44 -13.43 28.55
C THR A 232 22.32 -13.17 27.55
N CYS A 233 21.41 -14.13 27.39
CA CYS A 233 20.23 -14.00 26.54
C CYS A 233 19.17 -13.11 27.20
N ALA A 234 18.70 -12.06 26.52
CA ALA A 234 17.68 -11.14 27.04
C ALA A 234 16.43 -11.05 26.15
N THR A 235 15.25 -11.00 26.77
CA THR A 235 13.96 -10.62 26.14
C THR A 235 13.40 -9.38 26.84
N GLY A 236 13.30 -8.25 26.15
CA GLY A 236 12.82 -6.99 26.74
C GLY A 236 13.18 -5.75 25.90
N PRO A 237 12.46 -4.62 26.08
CA PRO A 237 12.29 -3.57 25.08
C PRO A 237 13.62 -2.93 24.67
N CYS A 238 13.72 -2.51 23.40
CA CYS A 238 14.80 -1.66 22.95
C CYS A 238 14.89 -0.42 23.84
N ASN A 239 16.05 -0.22 24.45
CA ASN A 239 16.29 0.95 25.30
C ASN A 239 16.64 2.21 24.47
N SER A 240 16.81 2.06 23.15
CA SER A 240 17.00 3.15 22.20
C SER A 240 16.52 2.75 20.80
N TRP A 241 16.07 3.72 20.01
CA TRP A 241 15.67 3.50 18.61
C TRP A 241 16.84 3.00 17.73
N LEU A 242 18.08 3.41 18.05
CA LEU A 242 19.29 3.01 17.32
C LEU A 242 19.60 1.50 17.48
N ASP A 243 19.33 0.92 18.65
CA ASP A 243 19.50 -0.52 18.88
C ASP A 243 18.47 -1.36 18.11
N CYS A 244 17.27 -0.81 17.92
CA CYS A 244 16.18 -1.46 17.20
C CYS A 244 16.40 -1.41 15.67
N ALA A 245 16.91 -0.29 15.14
CA ALA A 245 17.18 -0.12 13.72
C ALA A 245 18.38 -0.94 13.21
N LEU A 246 19.39 -1.19 14.06
CA LEU A 246 20.62 -1.90 13.66
C LEU A 246 20.54 -3.43 13.82
N THR A 247 19.60 -3.97 14.60
CA THR A 247 19.57 -5.40 14.96
C THR A 247 18.65 -6.27 14.10
N GLY A 248 17.91 -5.71 13.14
CA GLY A 248 17.13 -6.47 12.15
C GLY A 248 16.05 -7.39 12.72
N ALA A 249 15.65 -7.21 13.98
CA ALA A 249 14.68 -8.04 14.66
C ALA A 249 13.33 -7.34 14.75
N TYR A 250 12.53 -7.35 13.67
CA TYR A 250 11.11 -7.04 13.76
C TYR A 250 10.22 -8.06 13.06
N LEU A 251 9.21 -8.45 13.85
CA LEU A 251 8.23 -9.51 13.75
C LEU A 251 7.69 -9.81 12.33
N SER A 252 7.85 -11.07 11.93
CA SER A 252 7.05 -11.71 10.89
C SER A 252 5.56 -11.63 11.21
N ARG A 253 4.77 -11.14 10.23
CA ARG A 253 3.31 -11.24 10.05
C ARG A 253 2.54 -11.99 11.15
N CYS A 254 1.68 -11.28 11.88
CA CYS A 254 0.55 -11.86 12.61
C CYS A 254 -0.75 -11.62 11.82
N SER A 255 -1.07 -12.55 10.92
CA SER A 255 -2.45 -12.73 10.46
C SER A 255 -3.16 -13.69 11.42
N ASP A 256 -3.43 -13.22 12.65
CA ASP A 256 -4.36 -13.89 13.55
C ASP A 256 -5.47 -12.91 13.92
N VAL A 257 -6.67 -13.28 13.51
CA VAL A 257 -7.91 -12.55 13.71
C VAL A 257 -8.19 -12.48 15.22
N GLY A 258 -7.90 -11.34 15.87
CA GLY A 258 -8.33 -11.10 17.26
C GLY A 258 -7.36 -10.39 18.22
N LEU A 259 -6.16 -9.98 17.81
CA LEU A 259 -5.25 -9.22 18.69
C LEU A 259 -5.26 -7.72 18.37
N GLN A 260 -5.26 -6.87 19.42
CA GLN A 260 -5.17 -5.42 19.27
C GLN A 260 -3.89 -5.01 18.51
N GLN A 261 -4.06 -4.25 17.44
CA GLN A 261 -2.95 -3.71 16.64
C GLN A 261 -2.09 -2.79 17.51
N LYS A 262 -0.78 -3.05 17.54
CA LYS A 262 0.22 -2.16 18.14
C LYS A 262 0.92 -1.43 17.01
N TYR A 263 0.75 -0.11 16.95
CA TYR A 263 1.51 0.73 16.02
C TYR A 263 2.85 1.08 16.67
N CYS A 264 3.92 0.95 15.91
CA CYS A 264 5.22 1.45 16.30
C CYS A 264 5.41 2.79 15.59
N LEU A 265 5.15 3.90 16.29
CA LEU A 265 5.44 5.23 15.78
C LEU A 265 6.97 5.39 15.70
N PRO A 266 7.54 5.88 14.57
CA PRO A 266 8.99 5.94 14.36
C PRO A 266 9.77 6.76 15.41
N ILE A 267 9.07 7.62 16.17
CA ILE A 267 9.68 8.75 16.88
C ILE A 267 10.20 8.39 18.29
N LEU A 268 9.86 7.24 18.88
CA LEU A 268 10.11 7.01 20.32
C LEU A 268 10.71 5.66 20.74
N GLY A 269 11.03 4.75 19.81
CA GLY A 269 11.64 3.47 20.16
C GLY A 269 10.76 2.55 21.05
N GLN A 270 9.44 2.76 21.11
CA GLN A 270 8.50 1.91 21.83
C GLN A 270 7.23 1.66 21.00
N CYS A 271 6.76 0.41 20.93
CA CYS A 271 5.48 0.07 20.28
C CYS A 271 4.31 0.29 21.24
N ILE A 272 3.27 1.00 20.79
CA ILE A 272 2.13 1.42 21.60
C ILE A 272 0.86 0.66 21.16
N PRO A 273 0.09 0.06 22.10
CA PRO A 273 -1.25 -0.46 21.80
C PRO A 273 -2.25 0.70 21.67
N LEU A 274 -2.98 0.77 20.55
CA LEU A 274 -4.13 1.68 20.42
C LEU A 274 -5.37 1.07 21.09
N PRO A 275 -6.16 1.84 21.86
CA PRO A 275 -7.37 1.34 22.49
C PRO A 275 -8.53 1.30 21.48
N GLY A 276 -8.91 0.09 21.04
CA GLY A 276 -10.18 -0.18 20.34
C GLY A 276 -10.04 -0.67 18.89
N PRO A 277 -11.13 -1.16 18.27
CA PRO A 277 -11.15 -1.56 16.87
C PRO A 277 -11.25 -0.28 16.01
N LEU A 278 -10.14 0.44 15.89
CA LEU A 278 -10.00 1.54 14.94
C LEU A 278 -9.43 0.96 13.64
N ALA A 279 -10.08 1.30 12.51
CA ALA A 279 -9.51 1.10 11.19
C ALA A 279 -8.11 1.77 11.11
N PRO A 280 -7.19 1.32 10.25
CA PRO A 280 -5.91 2.01 10.07
C PRO A 280 -6.18 3.45 9.61
N LEU A 281 -5.90 4.42 10.49
CA LEU A 281 -6.27 5.84 10.33
C LEU A 281 -5.11 6.72 9.82
N SER A 282 -3.91 6.16 9.67
CA SER A 282 -2.92 6.64 8.70
C SER A 282 -3.15 5.88 7.40
N GLY A 283 -3.19 6.60 6.28
CA GLY A 283 -3.35 6.03 4.95
C GLY A 283 -2.09 5.29 4.47
N ASP A 284 -1.56 4.42 5.31
CA ASP A 284 -0.33 3.69 5.07
C ASP A 284 -0.52 2.76 3.88
N ILE A 285 0.37 2.89 2.90
CA ILE A 285 0.54 1.98 1.77
C ILE A 285 0.60 0.55 2.33
N GLY A 286 -0.51 -0.18 2.21
CA GLY A 286 -0.64 -1.52 2.80
C GLY A 286 0.47 -2.43 2.29
N CYS A 287 1.23 -3.02 3.23
CA CYS A 287 2.24 -4.08 3.05
C CYS A 287 2.42 -4.55 1.59
N VAL A 288 3.15 -3.80 0.77
CA VAL A 288 3.44 -4.20 -0.61
C VAL A 288 4.57 -5.22 -0.52
N PRO A 289 4.36 -6.49 -0.87
CA PRO A 289 5.46 -7.44 -0.87
C PRO A 289 6.45 -7.01 -1.95
N SER A 290 7.66 -6.66 -1.50
CA SER A 290 8.86 -6.45 -2.30
C SER A 290 9.30 -7.76 -2.94
N GLY A 291 8.47 -8.31 -3.81
CA GLY A 291 8.79 -9.47 -4.61
C GLY A 291 9.68 -9.05 -5.76
N VAL A 292 10.99 -9.22 -5.60
CA VAL A 292 11.91 -9.20 -6.73
C VAL A 292 11.47 -10.32 -7.68
N ASN A 293 10.96 -9.98 -8.87
CA ASN A 293 10.83 -10.95 -9.95
C ASN A 293 12.11 -10.87 -10.81
N PRO A 294 13.11 -11.73 -10.59
CA PRO A 294 14.36 -11.68 -11.35
C PRO A 294 14.17 -11.91 -12.85
N ASN A 295 13.04 -12.49 -13.27
CA ASN A 295 12.69 -12.65 -14.69
C ASN A 295 12.25 -11.33 -15.35
N CYS A 296 12.10 -10.27 -14.56
CA CYS A 296 11.68 -8.95 -15.03
C CYS A 296 12.79 -7.90 -15.00
N ALA A 297 14.02 -8.27 -14.70
CA ALA A 297 15.14 -7.37 -14.88
C ALA A 297 15.29 -7.01 -16.37
N VAL A 298 15.23 -5.72 -16.69
CA VAL A 298 15.61 -5.25 -18.03
C VAL A 298 17.10 -5.58 -18.27
N PRO A 299 17.48 -6.14 -19.44
CA PRO A 299 18.85 -6.62 -19.68
C PRO A 299 19.95 -5.55 -19.54
N SER A 300 19.60 -4.30 -19.76
CA SER A 300 20.46 -3.14 -19.56
C SER A 300 19.61 -1.89 -19.36
N LEU A 301 19.93 -1.10 -18.33
CA LEU A 301 19.29 0.20 -18.15
C LEU A 301 19.83 1.22 -19.15
N PRO A 302 18.96 2.08 -19.72
CA PRO A 302 19.43 3.23 -20.49
C PRO A 302 20.23 4.17 -19.58
N ALA A 303 21.12 4.94 -20.20
CA ALA A 303 21.78 6.06 -19.52
C ALA A 303 20.73 7.05 -19.01
N ASN A 304 21.05 7.75 -17.91
CA ASN A 304 20.23 8.86 -17.45
C ASN A 304 20.12 9.92 -18.56
N SER A 305 18.90 10.40 -18.76
CA SER A 305 18.54 11.29 -19.87
C SER A 305 18.53 12.77 -19.49
N LEU A 306 18.59 13.07 -18.19
CA LEU A 306 18.75 14.44 -17.68
C LEU A 306 20.21 14.68 -17.24
N GLY A 307 20.50 15.89 -16.78
CA GLY A 307 21.83 16.25 -16.28
C GLY A 307 22.30 15.39 -15.10
N ALA A 308 23.48 15.72 -14.57
CA ALA A 308 24.06 15.01 -13.43
C ALA A 308 23.07 14.94 -12.26
N ASN A 309 23.02 13.78 -11.59
CA ASN A 309 22.30 13.63 -10.33
C ASN A 309 23.12 14.31 -9.23
N VAL A 310 22.60 15.39 -8.66
CA VAL A 310 23.28 16.17 -7.62
C VAL A 310 22.59 15.90 -6.28
N GLY A 311 23.36 15.56 -5.25
CA GLY A 311 22.84 15.38 -3.90
C GLY A 311 22.42 16.72 -3.29
N VAL A 312 21.15 16.82 -2.89
CA VAL A 312 20.57 18.02 -2.26
C VAL A 312 20.85 17.99 -0.76
N THR A 313 20.64 16.85 -0.10
CA THR A 313 20.77 16.72 1.36
C THR A 313 22.10 16.13 1.83
N GLN A 314 22.97 15.76 0.89
CA GLN A 314 24.25 15.09 1.20
C GLN A 314 25.20 15.96 2.04
N ASN A 315 25.16 17.28 1.84
CA ASN A 315 26.05 18.24 2.51
C ASN A 315 25.36 19.01 3.65
N VAL A 316 24.13 18.62 4.01
CA VAL A 316 23.42 19.18 5.19
C VAL A 316 24.18 18.76 6.44
N ASN A 317 24.32 19.66 7.42
CA ASN A 317 25.08 19.40 8.64
C ASN A 317 24.31 19.84 9.90
N PRO A 318 23.95 18.90 10.81
CA PRO A 318 24.17 17.45 10.70
C PRO A 318 23.34 16.84 9.56
N LYS A 319 23.88 15.82 8.88
CA LYS A 319 23.17 15.10 7.82
C LYS A 319 21.88 14.50 8.38
N PRO A 320 20.72 14.69 7.73
CA PRO A 320 19.49 14.06 8.17
C PRO A 320 19.63 12.54 8.11
N LEU A 321 19.07 11.87 9.12
CA LEU A 321 18.92 10.42 9.12
C LEU A 321 18.08 9.98 7.92
N LEU A 322 17.00 10.69 7.59
CA LEU A 322 16.14 10.47 6.43
C LEU A 322 15.83 11.83 5.81
N ALA A 323 15.87 11.93 4.49
CA ALA A 323 15.27 13.05 3.77
C ALA A 323 14.33 12.54 2.67
N THR A 324 13.08 12.96 2.71
CA THR A 324 12.03 12.47 1.81
C THR A 324 10.93 13.50 1.51
N GLU A 325 9.96 13.12 0.64
CA GLU A 325 8.79 13.93 0.28
C GLU A 325 9.16 15.33 -0.17
N ASP A 326 10.00 15.36 -1.20
CA ASP A 326 10.57 16.61 -1.66
C ASP A 326 9.63 17.35 -2.62
N SER A 327 9.71 18.67 -2.58
CA SER A 327 9.06 19.55 -3.54
C SER A 327 10.03 20.62 -4.01
N ILE A 328 9.83 21.14 -5.22
CA ILE A 328 10.74 22.07 -5.87
C ILE A 328 10.01 23.31 -6.39
N ALA A 329 10.61 24.47 -6.15
CA ALA A 329 10.16 25.74 -6.70
C ALA A 329 11.32 26.52 -7.34
N ILE A 330 11.04 27.23 -8.43
CA ILE A 330 11.99 28.09 -9.13
C ILE A 330 11.40 29.49 -9.33
N ASP A 331 12.17 30.50 -8.98
CA ASP A 331 11.76 31.88 -9.16
C ASP A 331 12.20 32.46 -10.52
N SER A 332 11.78 33.68 -10.82
CA SER A 332 12.07 34.34 -12.10
C SER A 332 13.55 34.66 -12.31
N GLN A 333 14.36 34.63 -11.25
CA GLN A 333 15.81 34.81 -11.31
C GLN A 333 16.54 33.48 -11.52
N GLY A 334 15.81 32.36 -11.61
CA GLY A 334 16.38 31.02 -11.75
C GLY A 334 16.96 30.48 -10.44
N ARG A 335 16.65 31.10 -9.29
CA ARG A 335 17.00 30.55 -7.97
C ARG A 335 15.99 29.46 -7.65
N MET A 336 16.48 28.34 -7.14
CA MET A 336 15.66 27.17 -6.82
C MET A 336 15.71 26.88 -5.33
N ALA A 337 14.59 26.43 -4.80
CA ALA A 337 14.50 25.83 -3.48
C ALA A 337 13.93 24.42 -3.61
N ILE A 338 14.52 23.48 -2.88
CA ILE A 338 13.96 22.15 -2.64
C ILE A 338 13.66 22.04 -1.16
N GLY A 339 12.39 21.80 -0.84
CA GLY A 339 11.90 21.48 0.48
C GLY A 339 11.83 19.96 0.64
N TYR A 340 11.98 19.47 1.86
CA TYR A 340 11.93 18.03 2.18
C TYR A 340 11.61 17.81 3.66
N ILE A 341 11.05 16.65 3.98
CA ILE A 341 11.05 16.11 5.35
C ILE A 341 12.46 15.71 5.68
N GLY A 342 13.01 16.21 6.78
CA GLY A 342 14.23 15.72 7.39
C GLY A 342 13.94 15.05 8.72
N VAL A 343 14.63 13.95 9.03
CA VAL A 343 14.66 13.36 10.37
C VAL A 343 16.04 13.60 10.98
N ASP A 344 16.11 14.21 12.16
CA ASP A 344 17.40 14.46 12.82
C ASP A 344 17.91 13.27 13.63
N GLY A 345 19.13 13.39 14.17
CA GLY A 345 19.76 12.32 14.97
C GLY A 345 19.01 11.94 16.26
N SER A 346 18.00 12.71 16.65
CA SER A 346 17.11 12.41 17.77
C SER A 346 15.78 11.79 17.33
N GLY A 347 15.59 11.56 16.02
CA GLY A 347 14.37 10.98 15.47
C GLY A 347 13.24 12.00 15.25
N ASN A 348 13.50 13.30 15.41
CA ASN A 348 12.46 14.33 15.20
C ASN A 348 12.37 14.70 13.72
N SER A 349 11.15 14.72 13.18
CA SER A 349 10.91 15.24 11.83
C SER A 349 10.87 16.77 11.81
N TYR A 350 11.37 17.36 10.74
CA TYR A 350 11.41 18.80 10.52
C TYR A 350 11.34 19.11 9.02
N MET A 351 10.86 20.29 8.64
CA MET A 351 10.96 20.75 7.26
C MET A 351 12.35 21.33 7.02
N GLY A 352 13.13 20.67 6.17
CA GLY A 352 14.39 21.18 5.66
C GLY A 352 14.19 21.94 4.37
N VAL A 353 15.16 22.79 4.03
CA VAL A 353 15.19 23.49 2.74
C VAL A 353 16.63 23.68 2.28
N SER A 354 16.87 23.38 1.01
CA SER A 354 18.13 23.64 0.32
C SER A 354 17.91 24.56 -0.88
N GLN A 355 18.87 25.44 -1.14
CA GLN A 355 18.81 26.41 -2.23
C GLN A 355 19.90 26.15 -3.27
N SER A 356 19.56 26.34 -4.54
CA SER A 356 20.52 26.46 -5.64
C SER A 356 20.39 27.83 -6.32
N THR A 357 21.54 28.41 -6.68
CA THR A 357 21.64 29.67 -7.45
C THR A 357 22.44 29.51 -8.74
N ASP A 358 22.86 28.28 -9.04
CA ASP A 358 23.71 27.91 -10.17
C ASP A 358 23.01 26.89 -11.08
N ASN A 359 21.69 27.04 -11.21
CA ASN A 359 20.87 26.20 -12.07
C ASN A 359 20.89 24.69 -11.65
N GLY A 360 21.11 24.42 -10.36
CA GLY A 360 21.00 23.09 -9.76
C GLY A 360 22.29 22.29 -9.79
N ALA A 361 23.41 22.95 -10.12
CA ALA A 361 24.72 22.32 -10.11
C ALA A 361 25.24 22.10 -8.68
N THR A 362 24.91 23.02 -7.75
CA THR A 362 25.18 22.87 -6.32
C THR A 362 23.99 23.29 -5.47
N TRP A 363 23.93 22.71 -4.26
CA TRP A 363 22.89 22.95 -3.27
C TRP A 363 23.51 23.37 -1.94
N GLN A 364 22.92 24.41 -1.35
CA GLN A 364 23.30 24.94 -0.04
C GLN A 364 22.15 24.70 0.93
N ASP A 365 22.46 24.05 2.05
CA ASP A 365 21.53 23.92 3.18
C ASP A 365 21.15 25.32 3.71
N LYS A 366 19.84 25.56 3.86
CA LYS A 366 19.27 26.79 4.43
C LYS A 366 18.61 26.55 5.79
N GLY A 367 18.80 25.36 6.34
CA GLY A 367 18.41 24.99 7.69
C GLY A 367 16.98 24.48 7.78
N LYS A 368 16.51 24.42 9.04
CA LYS A 368 15.17 23.96 9.39
C LYS A 368 14.19 25.12 9.38
N MET A 369 12.95 24.87 8.98
CA MET A 369 11.89 25.86 9.10
C MET A 369 11.58 26.19 10.56
N ALA A 370 11.38 27.47 10.83
CA ALA A 370 10.97 27.97 12.15
C ALA A 370 9.47 27.72 12.36
N ALA A 371 9.11 26.48 12.67
CA ALA A 371 7.72 26.07 12.89
C ALA A 371 7.19 26.47 14.27
N THR A 372 5.86 26.49 14.38
CA THR A 372 5.15 26.72 15.65
C THR A 372 4.89 25.44 16.44
N THR A 373 5.21 24.29 15.85
CA THR A 373 4.96 22.93 16.34
C THR A 373 6.25 22.11 16.43
N SER A 374 6.24 21.01 17.20
CA SER A 374 7.44 20.20 17.46
C SER A 374 7.73 19.14 16.39
N VAL A 375 6.73 18.74 15.62
CA VAL A 375 6.81 17.72 14.57
C VAL A 375 6.22 18.28 13.29
N GLN A 376 6.87 18.00 12.16
CA GLN A 376 6.51 18.56 10.86
C GLN A 376 6.56 17.48 9.78
N SER A 377 5.65 17.54 8.80
CA SER A 377 5.55 16.58 7.70
C SER A 377 4.97 17.25 6.44
N ASP A 378 5.06 16.55 5.32
CA ASP A 378 4.43 16.87 4.05
C ASP A 378 4.73 18.26 3.46
N PRO A 379 5.99 18.54 3.07
CA PRO A 379 6.41 19.83 2.56
C PRO A 379 6.05 20.10 1.09
N VAL A 380 5.33 21.20 0.82
CA VAL A 380 5.04 21.66 -0.55
C VAL A 380 5.47 23.11 -0.80
N LEU A 381 6.17 23.34 -1.92
CA LEU A 381 6.67 24.64 -2.36
C LEU A 381 5.96 25.17 -3.61
N VAL A 382 5.64 26.47 -3.63
CA VAL A 382 5.19 27.19 -4.84
C VAL A 382 5.77 28.60 -4.92
N VAL A 383 5.61 29.27 -6.08
CA VAL A 383 6.02 30.67 -6.27
C VAL A 383 4.82 31.53 -6.67
N SER A 384 4.62 32.65 -5.99
CA SER A 384 3.67 33.70 -6.40
C SER A 384 4.39 34.94 -6.92
N LYS A 385 3.87 35.58 -7.96
CA LYS A 385 4.45 36.76 -8.61
C LYS A 385 3.41 37.86 -8.83
N TRP A 386 3.51 38.97 -8.11
CA TRP A 386 2.54 40.07 -8.23
C TRP A 386 3.24 41.40 -8.47
N SER A 387 2.48 42.45 -8.74
CA SER A 387 2.98 43.82 -8.83
C SER A 387 2.02 44.77 -8.16
N ASP A 388 2.56 45.73 -7.43
CA ASP A 388 1.79 46.79 -6.77
C ASP A 388 2.49 48.15 -6.94
N GLY A 389 1.99 49.19 -6.25
CA GLY A 389 2.56 50.54 -6.32
C GLY A 389 4.02 50.65 -5.86
N SER A 390 4.58 49.61 -5.25
CA SER A 390 5.99 49.54 -4.83
C SER A 390 6.88 48.73 -5.78
N GLY A 391 6.30 48.07 -6.80
CA GLY A 391 7.04 47.35 -7.84
C GLY A 391 6.56 45.92 -8.04
N ALA A 392 7.38 45.14 -8.77
CA ALA A 392 7.16 43.71 -8.95
C ALA A 392 7.75 42.93 -7.77
N HIS A 393 7.00 41.94 -7.30
CA HIS A 393 7.33 41.09 -6.17
C HIS A 393 7.25 39.63 -6.56
N GLU A 394 8.09 38.83 -5.93
CA GLU A 394 8.09 37.39 -6.09
C GLU A 394 8.38 36.75 -4.73
N ARG A 395 7.65 35.68 -4.43
CA ARG A 395 7.71 35.00 -3.14
C ARG A 395 7.61 33.50 -3.34
N MET A 396 8.54 32.77 -2.74
CA MET A 396 8.40 31.33 -2.56
C MET A 396 7.58 31.09 -1.30
N HIS A 397 6.59 30.21 -1.37
CA HIS A 397 5.77 29.77 -0.24
C HIS A 397 6.09 28.33 0.05
N TYR A 398 6.17 28.01 1.34
CA TYR A 398 6.43 26.69 1.84
C TYR A 398 5.35 26.32 2.85
N VAL A 399 4.60 25.25 2.59
CA VAL A 399 3.55 24.76 3.47
C VAL A 399 3.87 23.36 3.97
N TRP A 400 3.37 23.03 5.16
CA TRP A 400 3.55 21.72 5.79
C TRP A 400 2.45 21.47 6.83
N VAL A 401 2.28 20.20 7.22
CA VAL A 401 1.51 19.86 8.41
C VAL A 401 2.42 19.90 9.63
N GLY A 402 1.99 20.57 10.69
CA GLY A 402 2.70 20.69 11.95
C GLY A 402 1.86 20.20 13.11
N TYR A 403 2.46 19.50 14.08
CA TYR A 403 1.78 19.08 15.30
C TYR A 403 2.71 18.97 16.51
N THR A 404 2.12 19.06 17.70
CA THR A 404 2.81 18.85 18.97
C THR A 404 2.51 17.44 19.47
N ILE A 405 3.50 16.75 20.05
CA ILE A 405 3.24 15.47 20.71
C ILE A 405 3.25 15.70 22.21
N VAL A 406 2.14 15.37 22.87
CA VAL A 406 2.05 15.39 24.34
C VAL A 406 1.94 13.97 24.87
N GLN A 407 2.78 13.66 25.86
CA GLN A 407 2.68 12.41 26.59
C GLN A 407 1.50 12.46 27.55
N GLN A 408 0.53 11.56 27.37
CA GLN A 408 -0.61 11.35 28.26
C GLN A 408 -0.54 9.94 28.85
N GLY A 409 0.05 9.82 30.04
CA GLY A 409 0.34 8.52 30.65
C GLY A 409 1.41 7.75 29.86
N THR A 410 1.07 6.56 29.36
CA THR A 410 1.94 5.74 28.50
C THR A 410 1.73 6.00 27.01
N SER A 411 0.77 6.84 26.63
CA SER A 411 0.43 7.12 25.24
C SER A 411 0.96 8.49 24.82
N PHE A 412 1.38 8.59 23.57
CA PHE A 412 1.74 9.86 22.93
C PHE A 412 0.60 10.27 22.02
N VAL A 413 0.07 11.47 22.24
CA VAL A 413 -1.10 11.97 21.53
C VAL A 413 -0.69 13.21 20.74
N PRO A 414 -0.93 13.26 19.42
CA PRO A 414 -0.84 14.50 18.66
C PRO A 414 -1.83 15.53 19.24
N THR A 415 -1.32 16.69 19.59
CA THR A 415 -2.08 17.88 19.97
C THR A 415 -1.69 19.02 19.05
N ASP A 416 -2.51 20.06 18.97
CA ASP A 416 -2.12 21.31 18.30
C ASP A 416 -1.68 21.07 16.84
N MET A 417 -2.43 20.23 16.11
CA MET A 417 -2.21 20.03 14.68
C MET A 417 -2.62 21.30 13.93
N PHE A 418 -1.80 21.77 12.99
CA PHE A 418 -2.11 22.89 12.10
C PHE A 418 -1.52 22.64 10.71
N MET A 419 -2.13 23.26 9.71
CA MET A 419 -1.38 23.57 8.50
C MET A 419 -0.58 24.84 8.78
N GLU A 420 0.69 24.80 8.45
CA GLU A 420 1.62 25.92 8.61
C GLU A 420 2.15 26.37 7.25
N SER A 421 2.54 27.63 7.20
CA SER A 421 3.10 28.27 6.02
C SER A 421 4.27 29.16 6.41
N SER A 422 5.25 29.29 5.52
CA SER A 422 6.31 30.28 5.60
C SER A 422 6.64 30.75 4.20
N TYR A 423 7.30 31.90 4.10
CA TYR A 423 7.67 32.45 2.81
C TYR A 423 9.08 33.02 2.77
N SER A 424 9.60 33.06 1.55
CA SER A 424 10.89 33.66 1.21
C SER A 424 10.74 34.71 0.12
N VAL A 425 11.38 35.86 0.33
CA VAL A 425 11.46 36.97 -0.66
C VAL A 425 12.83 37.05 -1.34
N ASN A 426 13.73 36.12 -1.06
CA ASN A 426 15.09 36.08 -1.60
C ASN A 426 15.44 34.70 -2.20
N GLY A 427 14.44 34.07 -2.81
CA GLY A 427 14.59 32.82 -3.55
C GLY A 427 14.94 31.62 -2.68
N GLY A 428 14.51 31.61 -1.43
CA GLY A 428 14.75 30.52 -0.48
C GLY A 428 16.00 30.68 0.38
N ALA A 429 16.71 31.82 0.32
CA ALA A 429 17.91 32.04 1.13
C ALA A 429 17.59 32.27 2.62
N THR A 430 16.48 32.93 2.92
CA THR A 430 15.92 33.09 4.27
C THR A 430 14.41 32.96 4.24
N TRP A 431 13.83 32.54 5.36
CA TRP A 431 12.41 32.25 5.48
C TRP A 431 11.79 33.01 6.65
N SER A 432 10.51 33.36 6.54
CA SER A 432 9.74 33.92 7.65
C SER A 432 9.56 32.88 8.77
N ALA A 433 9.14 33.35 9.95
CA ALA A 433 8.57 32.44 10.95
C ALA A 433 7.33 31.74 10.40
N GLY A 434 7.00 30.57 10.95
CA GLY A 434 5.80 29.82 10.64
C GLY A 434 4.52 30.61 10.94
N ILE A 435 3.59 30.59 10.00
CA ILE A 435 2.27 31.19 10.05
C ILE A 435 1.27 30.06 9.99
N LYS A 436 0.43 29.92 11.02
CA LYS A 436 -0.66 28.95 11.03
C LYS A 436 -1.69 29.33 9.97
N ALA A 437 -1.87 28.45 8.99
CA ALA A 437 -2.87 28.58 7.95
C ALA A 437 -4.26 28.07 8.39
N THR A 438 -4.29 27.20 9.40
CA THR A 438 -5.54 26.77 10.05
C THR A 438 -5.61 27.23 11.51
N THR A 439 -6.83 27.29 12.05
CA THR A 439 -7.11 27.63 13.44
C THR A 439 -7.41 26.40 14.27
N THR A 440 -7.39 26.50 15.60
CA THR A 440 -7.79 25.39 16.47
C THR A 440 -9.22 24.92 16.20
N THR A 441 -10.11 25.82 15.79
CA THR A 441 -11.51 25.48 15.48
C THR A 441 -11.61 24.67 14.19
N ASP A 442 -10.71 24.90 13.24
CA ASP A 442 -10.59 24.09 12.02
C ASP A 442 -10.17 22.65 12.34
N ASN A 443 -9.53 22.44 13.49
CA ASN A 443 -8.88 21.19 13.87
C ASN A 443 -9.58 20.48 15.06
N ASN A 444 -10.53 21.15 15.75
CA ASN A 444 -11.17 20.67 16.99
C ASN A 444 -12.54 19.97 16.80
N SER A 445 -12.93 19.63 15.57
CA SER A 445 -14.21 18.94 15.30
C SER A 445 -14.25 17.46 15.73
N GLY A 446 -13.35 17.02 16.62
CA GLY A 446 -13.04 15.60 16.80
C GLY A 446 -12.16 15.05 15.68
N ALA A 447 -11.44 15.93 14.95
CA ALA A 447 -10.49 15.51 13.95
C ALA A 447 -9.30 14.82 14.61
N LEU A 448 -8.98 13.62 14.14
CA LEU A 448 -7.86 12.80 14.63
C LEU A 448 -6.58 13.07 13.85
N LEU A 449 -6.68 13.64 12.64
CA LEU A 449 -5.54 13.82 11.74
C LEU A 449 -5.77 15.00 10.79
N LEU A 450 -4.76 15.85 10.60
CA LEU A 450 -4.59 16.69 9.42
C LEU A 450 -3.52 16.04 8.57
N ASP A 451 -3.72 15.95 7.26
CA ASP A 451 -2.76 15.24 6.41
C ASP A 451 -2.72 15.85 4.99
N LYS A 452 -1.59 15.62 4.30
CA LYS A 452 -1.35 15.91 2.88
C LYS A 452 -1.71 17.33 2.40
N PRO A 453 -1.06 18.38 2.94
CA PRO A 453 -1.19 19.72 2.39
C PRO A 453 -0.68 19.81 0.94
N TRP A 454 -1.42 20.51 0.10
CA TRP A 454 -0.96 20.95 -1.22
C TRP A 454 -1.34 22.41 -1.46
N ILE A 455 -0.53 23.12 -2.25
CA ILE A 455 -0.74 24.55 -2.48
C ILE A 455 -0.68 24.89 -3.97
N ALA A 456 -1.57 25.77 -4.42
CA ALA A 456 -1.58 26.33 -5.77
C ALA A 456 -1.70 27.85 -5.74
N VAL A 457 -1.30 28.50 -6.84
CA VAL A 457 -1.34 29.96 -7.02
C VAL A 457 -2.20 30.30 -8.23
N SER A 458 -3.12 31.25 -8.05
CA SER A 458 -3.96 31.72 -9.15
C SER A 458 -3.13 32.50 -10.20
N PRO A 459 -3.48 32.40 -11.49
CA PRO A 459 -2.74 33.04 -12.57
C PRO A 459 -2.97 34.56 -12.66
N ASP A 460 -4.02 35.07 -12.01
CA ASP A 460 -4.37 36.49 -12.06
C ASP A 460 -3.45 37.36 -11.21
N ALA A 461 -3.56 38.68 -11.37
CA ALA A 461 -2.69 39.63 -10.69
C ALA A 461 -2.79 39.58 -9.15
N SER A 462 -3.88 39.03 -8.60
CA SER A 462 -4.00 38.87 -7.15
C SER A 462 -3.13 37.73 -6.60
N GLN A 463 -2.71 36.77 -7.44
CA GLN A 463 -1.89 35.62 -7.02
C GLN A 463 -2.40 34.99 -5.73
N THR A 464 -3.70 34.70 -5.72
CA THR A 464 -4.38 34.05 -4.61
C THR A 464 -3.75 32.69 -4.37
N LEU A 465 -3.44 32.39 -3.11
CA LEU A 465 -2.94 31.08 -2.71
C LEU A 465 -4.12 30.23 -2.25
N MET A 466 -4.14 28.96 -2.66
CA MET A 466 -5.07 27.97 -2.16
C MET A 466 -4.28 26.83 -1.56
N LEU A 467 -4.49 26.55 -0.29
CA LEU A 467 -3.93 25.42 0.43
C LEU A 467 -5.04 24.42 0.68
N THR A 468 -4.90 23.21 0.12
CA THR A 468 -5.82 22.09 0.37
C THR A 468 -5.17 21.06 1.28
N PHE A 469 -5.98 20.31 2.01
CA PHE A 469 -5.54 19.30 2.97
C PHE A 469 -6.70 18.39 3.35
N SER A 470 -6.40 17.20 3.88
CA SER A 470 -7.41 16.33 4.47
C SER A 470 -7.53 16.51 5.97
N VAL A 471 -8.72 16.23 6.49
CA VAL A 471 -9.04 16.19 7.91
C VAL A 471 -9.74 14.86 8.17
N GLY A 472 -9.11 13.99 8.94
CA GLY A 472 -9.69 12.73 9.42
C GLY A 472 -10.57 12.94 10.63
N ASP A 473 -11.79 12.45 10.60
CA ASP A 473 -12.63 12.24 11.79
C ASP A 473 -12.65 10.75 12.20
N ASN A 474 -13.43 10.40 13.23
CA ASN A 474 -13.52 9.03 13.74
C ASN A 474 -14.10 8.02 12.73
N SER A 475 -14.63 8.49 11.60
CA SER A 475 -15.23 7.65 10.56
C SER A 475 -14.45 7.68 9.25
N GLN A 476 -14.07 8.87 8.75
CA GLN A 476 -13.52 9.07 7.40
C GLN A 476 -12.63 10.32 7.32
N GLN A 477 -11.87 10.44 6.22
CA GLN A 477 -11.13 11.66 5.89
C GLN A 477 -11.92 12.51 4.90
N HIS A 478 -11.81 13.83 5.05
CA HIS A 478 -12.53 14.84 4.29
C HIS A 478 -11.59 15.91 3.77
N MET A 479 -11.81 16.45 2.57
CA MET A 479 -10.94 17.44 1.96
C MET A 479 -11.42 18.87 2.27
N TYR A 480 -10.46 19.74 2.57
CA TYR A 480 -10.70 21.14 2.90
C TYR A 480 -9.71 22.05 2.19
N ALA A 481 -10.14 23.29 1.98
CA ALA A 481 -9.31 24.38 1.47
C ALA A 481 -9.29 25.56 2.44
N VAL A 482 -8.14 26.23 2.54
CA VAL A 482 -8.02 27.60 3.03
C VAL A 482 -7.37 28.47 1.97
N THR A 483 -7.79 29.72 1.88
CA THR A 483 -7.38 30.64 0.81
C THR A 483 -6.67 31.85 1.41
N SER A 484 -5.60 32.31 0.77
CA SER A 484 -4.95 33.57 1.11
C SER A 484 -5.07 34.57 -0.03
N PHE A 485 -5.56 35.77 0.31
CA PHE A 485 -5.71 36.90 -0.62
C PHE A 485 -4.64 37.99 -0.41
N ASP A 486 -3.71 37.77 0.51
CA ASP A 486 -2.65 38.72 0.89
C ASP A 486 -1.25 38.08 0.78
N HIS A 487 -1.12 37.15 -0.17
CA HIS A 487 0.13 36.45 -0.48
C HIS A 487 0.70 35.69 0.73
N GLY A 488 -0.14 34.97 1.45
CA GLY A 488 0.26 34.05 2.53
C GLY A 488 0.52 34.72 3.88
N LEU A 489 0.05 35.96 4.08
CA LEU A 489 0.15 36.64 5.37
C LEU A 489 -1.01 36.29 6.31
N SER A 490 -2.18 36.00 5.75
CA SER A 490 -3.34 35.48 6.45
C SER A 490 -4.15 34.52 5.58
N TRP A 491 -5.01 33.74 6.23
CA TRP A 491 -5.77 32.65 5.61
C TRP A 491 -7.24 32.73 6.04
N THR A 492 -8.14 32.38 5.11
CA THR A 492 -9.57 32.27 5.41
C THR A 492 -9.86 31.10 6.35
N PRO A 493 -11.04 31.04 6.99
CA PRO A 493 -11.56 29.80 7.56
C PRO A 493 -11.60 28.67 6.53
N LYS A 494 -11.55 27.42 6.98
CA LYS A 494 -11.60 26.26 6.08
C LYS A 494 -12.95 26.14 5.39
N VAL A 495 -12.93 25.71 4.13
CA VAL A 495 -14.09 25.41 3.30
C VAL A 495 -14.01 23.94 2.90
N ALA A 496 -15.10 23.19 3.05
CA ALA A 496 -15.16 21.79 2.59
C ALA A 496 -15.11 21.75 1.05
N ILE A 497 -14.27 20.87 0.51
CA ILE A 497 -14.07 20.72 -0.93
C ILE A 497 -15.14 19.79 -1.52
N GLU A 498 -15.50 18.73 -0.82
CA GLU A 498 -16.54 17.80 -1.22
C GLU A 498 -17.84 18.02 -0.45
N SER A 499 -18.95 17.69 -1.11
CA SER A 499 -20.27 17.59 -0.50
C SER A 499 -20.85 16.20 -0.82
N GLY A 500 -21.31 15.44 0.17
CA GLY A 500 -21.81 14.09 -0.08
C GLY A 500 -22.13 13.31 1.19
N THR A 501 -22.50 12.04 1.03
CA THR A 501 -22.64 11.10 2.14
C THR A 501 -21.25 10.67 2.62
N ASN A 502 -21.09 10.58 3.95
CA ASN A 502 -19.87 10.06 4.58
C ASN A 502 -19.80 8.53 4.43
N ASP A 503 -19.89 8.02 3.20
CA ASP A 503 -19.76 6.59 2.90
C ASP A 503 -18.34 6.24 2.38
N PHE A 504 -17.54 7.25 2.03
CA PHE A 504 -16.17 7.11 1.50
C PHE A 504 -15.25 8.17 2.09
N GLY A 505 -14.00 7.80 2.36
CA GLY A 505 -12.96 8.77 2.70
C GLY A 505 -12.41 9.49 1.46
N HIS A 506 -11.88 10.68 1.68
CA HIS A 506 -11.23 11.52 0.68
C HIS A 506 -9.89 12.02 1.22
N ASN A 507 -8.79 11.79 0.49
CA ASN A 507 -7.45 12.23 0.88
C ASN A 507 -6.56 12.51 -0.35
N LEU A 508 -5.35 13.01 -0.08
CA LEU A 508 -4.23 13.14 -1.00
C LEU A 508 -4.54 14.12 -2.14
N GLY A 509 -5.26 15.20 -1.82
CA GLY A 509 -5.76 16.12 -2.83
C GLY A 509 -4.76 17.15 -3.31
N MET A 510 -4.69 17.38 -4.62
CA MET A 510 -3.82 18.38 -5.26
C MET A 510 -4.64 19.44 -6.04
N PRO A 511 -4.42 20.74 -5.76
CA PRO A 511 -5.12 21.82 -6.44
C PRO A 511 -4.37 22.32 -7.67
N VAL A 512 -5.10 22.80 -8.67
CA VAL A 512 -4.55 23.58 -9.78
C VAL A 512 -5.53 24.64 -10.28
N PHE A 513 -5.03 25.85 -10.50
CA PHE A 513 -5.81 26.91 -11.14
C PHE A 513 -5.77 26.78 -12.67
N ASP A 514 -6.89 27.07 -13.34
CA ASP A 514 -6.93 27.09 -14.80
C ASP A 514 -6.16 28.32 -15.33
N PRO A 515 -5.02 28.15 -16.01
CA PRO A 515 -4.23 29.26 -16.57
C PRO A 515 -4.96 29.98 -17.70
N ALA A 516 -5.99 29.36 -18.30
CA ALA A 516 -6.83 29.99 -19.31
C ALA A 516 -7.99 30.80 -18.72
N ASP A 517 -8.23 30.75 -17.41
CA ASP A 517 -9.12 31.67 -16.71
C ASP A 517 -8.34 32.93 -16.24
N PRO A 518 -8.41 34.06 -16.96
CA PRO A 518 -7.65 35.26 -16.61
C PRO A 518 -8.13 35.93 -15.32
N THR A 519 -9.30 35.54 -14.80
CA THR A 519 -9.81 36.04 -13.52
C THR A 519 -9.21 35.29 -12.33
N GLY A 520 -8.57 34.14 -12.59
CA GLY A 520 -8.02 33.26 -11.57
C GLY A 520 -9.09 32.69 -10.63
N ASN A 521 -10.35 32.66 -11.06
CA ASN A 521 -11.47 32.18 -10.25
C ASN A 521 -11.63 30.67 -10.32
N THR A 522 -11.23 30.06 -11.43
CA THR A 522 -11.40 28.65 -11.69
C THR A 522 -10.23 27.84 -11.14
N VAL A 523 -10.56 26.92 -10.23
CA VAL A 523 -9.63 25.98 -9.62
C VAL A 523 -10.23 24.59 -9.65
N TYR A 524 -9.37 23.61 -9.84
CA TYR A 524 -9.66 22.19 -9.81
C TYR A 524 -8.91 21.54 -8.67
N GLU A 525 -9.53 20.56 -8.02
CA GLU A 525 -8.86 19.69 -7.05
C GLU A 525 -9.05 18.26 -7.53
N VAL A 526 -7.96 17.50 -7.58
CA VAL A 526 -8.01 16.04 -7.73
C VAL A 526 -7.70 15.39 -6.40
N PHE A 527 -8.38 14.29 -6.04
CA PHE A 527 -8.09 13.52 -4.81
C PHE A 527 -8.46 12.04 -4.99
N VAL A 528 -8.02 11.20 -4.05
CA VAL A 528 -8.45 9.80 -3.97
C VAL A 528 -9.73 9.72 -3.14
N THR A 529 -10.78 9.15 -3.72
CA THR A 529 -11.96 8.68 -2.98
C THR A 529 -11.77 7.21 -2.68
N TYR A 530 -11.83 6.81 -1.42
CA TYR A 530 -11.45 5.46 -0.99
C TYR A 530 -12.43 4.86 0.02
N GLN A 531 -12.53 3.52 0.01
CA GLN A 531 -13.14 2.75 1.11
C GLN A 531 -12.09 2.03 1.94
N THR A 532 -10.97 1.66 1.31
CA THR A 532 -9.84 0.97 1.95
C THR A 532 -8.55 1.70 1.61
N VAL A 533 -7.62 1.71 2.56
CA VAL A 533 -6.25 2.22 2.33
C VAL A 533 -5.45 1.31 1.39
N GLU A 534 -5.89 0.06 1.23
CA GLU A 534 -5.39 -0.82 0.18
C GLU A 534 -6.02 -0.46 -1.16
N ALA A 535 -5.26 -0.65 -2.23
CA ALA A 535 -5.78 -0.53 -3.58
C ALA A 535 -6.91 -1.53 -3.83
N GLY A 536 -7.96 -1.06 -4.49
CA GLY A 536 -9.15 -1.88 -4.74
C GLY A 536 -10.13 -1.21 -5.69
N PRO A 537 -11.17 -1.95 -6.13
CA PRO A 537 -12.17 -1.42 -7.05
C PRO A 537 -13.07 -0.37 -6.38
N ALA A 538 -12.99 -0.26 -5.06
CA ALA A 538 -13.70 0.74 -4.27
C ALA A 538 -12.99 2.10 -4.25
N ASN A 539 -11.72 2.15 -4.67
CA ASN A 539 -10.96 3.39 -4.73
C ASN A 539 -11.12 4.01 -6.13
N SER A 540 -11.16 5.33 -6.19
CA SER A 540 -11.29 6.06 -7.44
C SER A 540 -10.57 7.41 -7.38
N ILE A 541 -10.19 7.92 -8.55
CA ILE A 541 -9.70 9.29 -8.69
C ILE A 541 -10.89 10.20 -8.93
N SER A 542 -11.02 11.23 -8.09
CA SER A 542 -12.12 12.19 -8.14
C SER A 542 -11.61 13.59 -8.46
N LEU A 543 -12.40 14.34 -9.21
CA LEU A 543 -12.14 15.73 -9.61
C LEU A 543 -13.31 16.60 -9.16
N VAL A 544 -13.02 17.72 -8.53
CA VAL A 544 -14.00 18.79 -8.26
C VAL A 544 -13.54 20.11 -8.86
N LYS A 545 -14.47 21.05 -8.99
CA LYS A 545 -14.24 22.37 -9.57
C LYS A 545 -14.85 23.44 -8.68
N SER A 546 -14.13 24.54 -8.51
CA SER A 546 -14.66 25.82 -8.04
C SER A 546 -14.49 26.87 -9.14
N THR A 547 -15.42 27.82 -9.19
CA THR A 547 -15.41 28.96 -10.12
C THR A 547 -15.40 30.31 -9.38
N ASP A 548 -15.05 30.29 -8.10
CA ASP A 548 -15.06 31.46 -7.21
C ASP A 548 -13.91 31.44 -6.20
N LYS A 549 -12.72 30.99 -6.65
CA LYS A 549 -11.48 30.92 -5.85
C LYS A 549 -11.62 30.02 -4.61
N GLY A 550 -12.36 28.92 -4.74
CA GLY A 550 -12.55 27.90 -3.69
C GLY A 550 -13.54 28.28 -2.61
N ALA A 551 -14.35 29.33 -2.80
CA ALA A 551 -15.40 29.68 -1.85
C ALA A 551 -16.54 28.65 -1.87
N HIS A 552 -16.84 28.09 -3.04
CA HIS A 552 -17.78 26.98 -3.21
C HIS A 552 -17.23 25.97 -4.21
N TRP A 553 -17.55 24.70 -3.97
CA TRP A 553 -17.14 23.57 -4.79
C TRP A 553 -18.33 22.83 -5.38
N GLY A 554 -18.19 22.39 -6.62
CA GLY A 554 -19.16 21.53 -7.28
C GLY A 554 -19.12 20.08 -6.78
N ALA A 555 -20.04 19.26 -7.29
CA ALA A 555 -20.04 17.84 -6.98
C ALA A 555 -18.79 17.12 -7.56
N PRO A 556 -18.22 16.12 -6.86
CA PRO A 556 -17.14 15.30 -7.39
C PRO A 556 -17.54 14.53 -8.65
N MET A 557 -16.60 14.43 -9.59
CA MET A 557 -16.65 13.60 -10.79
C MET A 557 -15.56 12.54 -10.72
N THR A 558 -15.90 11.29 -11.00
CA THR A 558 -14.91 10.21 -11.12
C THR A 558 -14.13 10.32 -12.43
N VAL A 559 -12.80 10.28 -12.35
CA VAL A 559 -11.83 10.35 -13.46
C VAL A 559 -11.32 8.96 -13.84
N SER A 560 -11.05 8.11 -12.85
CA SER A 560 -10.61 6.73 -13.07
C SER A 560 -11.70 5.89 -13.74
N ALA A 561 -11.31 4.79 -14.36
CA ALA A 561 -12.28 3.81 -14.87
C ALA A 561 -12.99 3.08 -13.72
N SER A 562 -14.13 2.44 -14.00
CA SER A 562 -14.80 1.58 -13.02
C SER A 562 -14.05 0.28 -12.73
N ASP A 563 -13.16 -0.12 -13.63
CA ASP A 563 -12.30 -1.30 -13.52
C ASP A 563 -10.86 -0.98 -13.09
N ASP A 564 -10.54 0.31 -12.90
CA ASP A 564 -9.26 0.73 -12.31
C ASP A 564 -9.21 0.27 -10.85
N GLN A 565 -8.09 -0.34 -10.46
CA GLN A 565 -7.75 -0.59 -9.06
C GLN A 565 -6.89 0.58 -8.59
N VAL A 566 -7.50 1.67 -8.11
CA VAL A 566 -6.73 2.87 -7.76
C VAL A 566 -5.96 2.64 -6.46
N LEU A 567 -4.65 2.88 -6.51
CA LEU A 567 -3.79 2.83 -5.34
C LEU A 567 -3.97 4.10 -4.50
N PHE A 568 -3.90 3.94 -3.18
CA PHE A 568 -4.01 5.04 -2.23
C PHE A 568 -2.69 5.84 -2.20
N GLU A 569 -2.50 6.69 -3.20
CA GLU A 569 -1.33 7.57 -3.36
C GLU A 569 -1.78 8.93 -3.91
N PRO A 570 -1.02 10.01 -3.69
CA PRO A 570 -1.35 11.32 -4.24
C PRO A 570 -1.47 11.29 -5.77
N PRO A 571 -2.67 11.52 -6.34
CA PRO A 571 -2.77 11.86 -7.74
C PRO A 571 -2.10 13.22 -7.97
N SER A 572 -1.46 13.38 -9.12
CA SER A 572 -0.98 14.69 -9.55
C SER A 572 -1.91 15.31 -10.58
N ILE A 573 -1.93 16.63 -10.66
CA ILE A 573 -2.70 17.36 -11.66
C ILE A 573 -1.88 18.49 -12.27
N SER A 574 -1.99 18.63 -13.59
CA SER A 574 -1.52 19.79 -14.33
C SER A 574 -2.53 20.18 -15.39
N VAL A 575 -2.45 21.42 -15.89
CA VAL A 575 -3.45 21.96 -16.83
C VAL A 575 -2.75 22.75 -17.93
N ASP A 576 -3.19 22.60 -19.18
CA ASP A 576 -2.71 23.43 -20.28
C ASP A 576 -3.62 24.65 -20.54
N LYS A 577 -3.10 25.62 -21.28
CA LYS A 577 -3.85 26.79 -21.76
C LYS A 577 -5.01 26.47 -22.73
N ASN A 578 -5.15 25.21 -23.16
CA ASN A 578 -6.20 24.79 -24.08
C ASN A 578 -7.35 24.09 -23.34
N HIS A 579 -7.43 24.24 -22.03
CA HIS A 579 -8.47 23.65 -21.20
C HIS A 579 -8.41 22.11 -21.16
N HIS A 580 -7.20 21.53 -21.08
CA HIS A 580 -7.01 20.12 -20.73
C HIS A 580 -6.35 19.97 -19.37
N LEU A 581 -6.93 19.14 -18.50
CA LEU A 581 -6.28 18.64 -17.29
C LEU A 581 -5.56 17.32 -17.59
N TYR A 582 -4.38 17.15 -17.01
CA TYR A 582 -3.59 15.93 -17.00
C TYR A 582 -3.50 15.43 -15.58
N ILE A 583 -4.12 14.29 -15.32
CA ILE A 583 -4.22 13.70 -13.98
C ILE A 583 -3.40 12.42 -13.97
N GLY A 584 -2.28 12.44 -13.24
CA GLY A 584 -1.41 11.28 -13.03
C GLY A 584 -1.85 10.51 -11.80
N TYR A 585 -1.92 9.18 -11.89
CA TYR A 585 -2.24 8.32 -10.76
C TYR A 585 -1.73 6.90 -10.98
N THR A 586 -1.69 6.11 -9.91
CA THR A 586 -1.22 4.74 -9.92
C THR A 586 -2.43 3.79 -9.91
N SER A 587 -2.47 2.82 -10.83
CA SER A 587 -3.56 1.83 -10.87
C SER A 587 -3.13 0.48 -11.46
N ALA A 588 -3.77 -0.61 -11.05
CA ALA A 588 -3.59 -1.92 -11.69
C ALA A 588 -4.74 -2.18 -12.69
N PRO A 589 -4.44 -2.65 -13.91
CA PRO A 589 -5.48 -3.04 -14.86
C PRO A 589 -6.17 -4.34 -14.42
N GLY A 590 -7.50 -4.29 -14.28
CA GLY A 590 -8.35 -5.48 -14.15
C GLY A 590 -8.73 -5.88 -12.72
N SER A 591 -9.79 -6.68 -12.62
CA SER A 591 -10.41 -7.12 -11.36
C SER A 591 -9.39 -7.73 -10.40
N ALA A 592 -9.13 -7.02 -9.29
CA ALA A 592 -8.50 -7.58 -8.12
C ALA A 592 -9.14 -8.93 -7.77
N GLY A 593 -8.36 -10.02 -7.86
CA GLY A 593 -8.91 -11.36 -7.63
C GLY A 593 -7.95 -12.50 -7.98
N SER A 594 -7.05 -12.30 -8.93
CA SER A 594 -5.90 -13.18 -9.07
C SER A 594 -4.87 -12.75 -8.02
N ALA A 595 -4.94 -13.32 -6.82
CA ALA A 595 -3.91 -13.16 -5.80
C ALA A 595 -2.53 -13.54 -6.40
N GLY A 596 -1.83 -12.56 -7.00
CA GLY A 596 -0.68 -12.81 -7.86
C GLY A 596 -0.31 -11.68 -8.82
N SER A 597 -1.26 -10.90 -9.37
CA SER A 597 -0.95 -9.77 -10.28
C SER A 597 -0.82 -8.45 -9.51
N ARG A 598 0.28 -8.29 -8.76
CA ARG A 598 0.57 -7.13 -7.88
C ARG A 598 1.33 -6.02 -8.62
N TYR A 599 0.82 -5.60 -9.76
CA TYR A 599 1.54 -4.71 -10.66
C TYR A 599 0.73 -3.45 -10.90
N TRP A 600 1.33 -2.35 -10.47
CA TRP A 600 0.76 -1.02 -10.56
C TRP A 600 1.36 -0.32 -11.76
N ASP A 601 0.54 0.24 -12.62
CA ASP A 601 0.94 1.02 -13.77
C ASP A 601 0.81 2.52 -13.48
N ALA A 602 1.74 3.28 -14.06
CA ALA A 602 1.62 4.72 -14.14
C ALA A 602 0.55 5.10 -15.17
N MET A 603 -0.53 5.73 -14.72
CA MET A 603 -1.67 6.13 -15.53
C MET A 603 -1.71 7.65 -15.67
N VAL A 604 -2.14 8.12 -16.84
CA VAL A 604 -2.57 9.52 -17.02
C VAL A 604 -3.95 9.56 -17.66
N ALA A 605 -4.86 10.28 -17.03
CA ALA A 605 -6.13 10.70 -17.62
C ALA A 605 -6.01 12.12 -18.17
N THR A 606 -6.57 12.36 -19.35
CA THR A 606 -6.79 13.72 -19.85
C THR A 606 -8.26 14.06 -19.79
N VAL A 607 -8.57 15.19 -19.14
CA VAL A 607 -9.93 15.70 -18.99
C VAL A 607 -10.06 16.99 -19.78
N ASP A 608 -11.00 17.05 -20.71
CA ASP A 608 -11.39 18.28 -21.41
C ASP A 608 -12.29 19.10 -20.48
N ILE A 609 -11.88 20.32 -20.19
CA ILE A 609 -12.58 21.28 -19.33
C ILE A 609 -13.04 22.54 -20.08
N SER A 610 -13.02 22.52 -21.41
CA SER A 610 -13.49 23.64 -22.25
C SER A 610 -15.01 23.86 -22.19
N GLY A 611 -15.76 22.81 -21.84
CA GLY A 611 -17.20 22.84 -21.65
C GLY A 611 -17.64 23.22 -20.23
N ALA A 612 -18.95 23.35 -20.04
CA ALA A 612 -19.54 23.57 -18.70
C ALA A 612 -19.34 22.37 -17.76
N THR A 613 -19.22 21.17 -18.32
CA THR A 613 -19.00 19.92 -17.60
C THR A 613 -17.71 19.29 -18.09
N PRO A 614 -16.76 18.95 -17.20
CA PRO A 614 -15.56 18.22 -17.57
C PRO A 614 -15.88 16.86 -18.21
N VAL A 615 -15.05 16.39 -19.13
CA VAL A 615 -15.20 15.07 -19.76
C VAL A 615 -13.84 14.38 -19.82
N VAL A 616 -13.75 13.14 -19.34
CA VAL A 616 -12.55 12.31 -19.51
C VAL A 616 -12.41 11.97 -20.99
N ALA A 617 -11.50 12.66 -21.69
CA ALA A 617 -11.29 12.50 -23.11
C ALA A 617 -10.47 11.25 -23.44
N ARG A 618 -9.51 10.91 -22.58
CA ARG A 618 -8.64 9.74 -22.70
C ARG A 618 -8.08 9.35 -21.34
N ARG A 619 -7.68 8.09 -21.24
CA ARG A 619 -7.00 7.51 -20.09
C ARG A 619 -6.15 6.36 -20.58
N GLY A 620 -4.95 6.24 -20.07
CA GLY A 620 -4.11 5.10 -20.39
C GLY A 620 -2.82 5.08 -19.63
N ARG A 621 -2.14 3.94 -19.72
CA ARG A 621 -0.80 3.74 -19.22
C ARG A 621 0.19 4.64 -19.96
N VAL A 622 1.11 5.24 -19.20
CA VAL A 622 2.18 6.08 -19.77
C VAL A 622 3.50 5.35 -19.92
N SER A 623 3.70 4.29 -19.14
CA SER A 623 4.90 3.46 -19.21
C SER A 623 4.89 2.53 -20.43
N ASP A 624 6.03 2.40 -21.11
CA ASP A 624 6.26 1.46 -22.22
C ASP A 624 6.66 0.04 -21.78
N ASP A 625 6.68 -0.24 -20.48
CA ASP A 625 7.21 -1.52 -19.97
C ASP A 625 6.42 -2.72 -20.44
N GLN A 626 7.11 -3.80 -20.78
CA GLN A 626 6.45 -5.02 -21.22
C GLN A 626 6.21 -5.96 -20.03
N GLY A 627 4.95 -6.31 -19.82
CA GLY A 627 4.52 -7.28 -18.82
C GLY A 627 4.07 -6.67 -17.49
N ASP A 628 3.28 -7.45 -16.77
CA ASP A 628 2.78 -7.11 -15.44
C ASP A 628 3.87 -7.54 -14.45
N CYS A 629 4.97 -6.80 -14.34
CA CYS A 629 5.96 -7.13 -13.32
C CYS A 629 6.60 -5.98 -12.55
N PHE A 630 6.19 -4.77 -12.90
CA PHE A 630 6.75 -3.55 -12.34
C PHE A 630 5.75 -2.89 -11.43
N GLN A 631 6.27 -2.22 -10.42
CA GLN A 631 5.48 -1.39 -9.55
C GLN A 631 5.88 0.06 -9.80
N HIS A 632 4.91 0.81 -10.28
CA HIS A 632 5.02 2.24 -10.48
C HIS A 632 4.43 2.95 -9.26
N PHE A 633 5.07 4.01 -8.81
CA PHE A 633 4.67 4.80 -7.65
C PHE A 633 4.82 6.30 -7.92
N HIS A 634 3.96 7.10 -7.29
CA HIS A 634 4.02 8.58 -7.27
C HIS A 634 4.04 9.21 -8.68
N VAL A 635 2.97 9.00 -9.46
CA VAL A 635 2.89 9.57 -10.80
C VAL A 635 2.71 11.08 -10.74
N MET A 636 3.76 11.84 -11.11
CA MET A 636 3.75 13.30 -11.16
C MET A 636 3.60 13.80 -12.59
N THR A 637 2.81 14.86 -12.82
CA THR A 637 2.60 15.45 -14.15
C THR A 637 2.97 16.93 -14.21
N THR A 638 3.44 17.40 -15.36
CA THR A 638 3.62 18.82 -15.65
C THR A 638 3.49 19.10 -17.15
N VAL A 639 3.30 20.36 -17.54
CA VAL A 639 3.01 20.76 -18.93
C VAL A 639 3.93 21.91 -19.36
N ASP A 640 4.43 21.81 -20.59
CA ASP A 640 5.02 22.93 -21.30
C ASP A 640 3.89 23.79 -21.91
N GLN A 641 3.55 24.89 -21.24
CA GLN A 641 2.49 25.81 -21.68
C GLN A 641 2.73 26.42 -23.07
N ALA A 642 3.99 26.49 -23.54
CA ALA A 642 4.29 27.04 -24.84
C ALA A 642 3.92 26.05 -25.96
N THR A 643 4.28 24.78 -25.79
CA THR A 643 4.16 23.75 -26.84
C THR A 643 2.98 22.79 -26.67
N GLY A 644 2.39 22.70 -25.47
CA GLY A 644 1.40 21.69 -25.12
C GLY A 644 1.97 20.29 -24.88
N ARG A 645 3.30 20.16 -24.77
CA ARG A 645 3.93 18.89 -24.36
C ARG A 645 3.58 18.59 -22.90
N VAL A 646 3.32 17.32 -22.64
CA VAL A 646 3.00 16.81 -21.31
C VAL A 646 4.11 15.89 -20.86
N PHE A 647 4.50 16.00 -19.59
CA PHE A 647 5.49 15.16 -18.95
C PHE A 647 4.81 14.38 -17.84
N ALA A 648 5.13 13.10 -17.73
CA ALA A 648 4.74 12.25 -16.60
C ALA A 648 5.99 11.59 -16.04
N GLY A 649 6.20 11.67 -14.73
CA GLY A 649 7.31 11.03 -14.01
C GLY A 649 6.82 10.08 -12.94
N TRP A 650 7.59 9.06 -12.59
CA TRP A 650 7.25 8.07 -11.57
C TRP A 650 8.50 7.40 -11.00
N LEU A 651 8.34 6.71 -9.87
CA LEU A 651 9.32 5.76 -9.34
C LEU A 651 8.95 4.34 -9.79
N ASP A 652 9.96 3.53 -10.09
CA ASP A 652 9.76 2.18 -10.63
C ASP A 652 10.81 1.19 -10.10
N ASN A 653 10.44 -0.08 -9.94
CA ASN A 653 11.32 -1.18 -9.53
C ASN A 653 11.82 -2.11 -10.67
N ARG A 654 11.73 -1.68 -11.94
CA ARG A 654 12.07 -2.51 -13.13
C ARG A 654 13.50 -3.02 -13.23
N ASP A 655 14.41 -2.51 -12.43
CA ASP A 655 15.81 -2.97 -12.38
C ASP A 655 15.97 -4.20 -11.46
N GLY A 656 15.25 -5.28 -11.77
CA GLY A 656 15.30 -6.51 -10.97
C GLY A 656 14.88 -6.27 -9.52
N GLY A 657 13.81 -5.49 -9.32
CA GLY A 657 13.29 -5.12 -8.00
C GLY A 657 13.99 -3.91 -7.36
N LYS A 658 14.99 -3.30 -8.02
CA LYS A 658 15.61 -2.05 -7.58
C LYS A 658 14.91 -0.84 -8.17
N GLY A 659 14.85 0.20 -7.36
CA GLY A 659 14.23 1.48 -7.62
C GLY A 659 15.00 2.31 -8.63
N SER A 660 14.27 3.05 -9.44
CA SER A 660 14.78 4.12 -10.30
C SER A 660 13.69 5.15 -10.57
N THR A 661 14.11 6.36 -10.89
CA THR A 661 13.22 7.48 -11.24
C THR A 661 13.14 7.60 -12.76
N TRP A 662 11.94 7.76 -13.29
CA TRP A 662 11.65 7.74 -14.72
C TRP A 662 10.71 8.87 -15.13
N TYR A 663 10.69 9.18 -16.42
CA TYR A 663 9.64 9.98 -17.03
C TYR A 663 9.38 9.56 -18.48
N SER A 664 8.22 9.98 -19.00
CA SER A 664 7.90 9.97 -20.43
C SER A 664 7.34 11.32 -20.86
N VAL A 665 7.36 11.56 -22.17
CA VAL A 665 6.90 12.81 -22.80
C VAL A 665 5.83 12.48 -23.82
N SER A 666 4.74 13.22 -23.77
CA SER A 666 3.74 13.26 -24.82
C SER A 666 3.85 14.56 -25.62
N ASN A 667 3.86 14.43 -26.96
CA ASN A 667 3.92 15.55 -27.90
C ASN A 667 2.56 15.88 -28.55
N ASP A 668 1.52 15.10 -28.23
CA ASP A 668 0.16 15.24 -28.78
C ASP A 668 -0.86 15.46 -27.65
N GLY A 669 -0.39 16.15 -26.61
CA GLY A 669 -1.18 16.53 -25.45
C GLY A 669 -1.63 15.33 -24.63
N GLY A 670 -0.94 14.20 -24.59
CA GLY A 670 -1.26 13.02 -23.76
C GLY A 670 -1.90 11.85 -24.51
N ALA A 671 -1.97 11.86 -25.84
CA ALA A 671 -2.62 10.81 -26.64
C ALA A 671 -1.68 9.62 -26.84
N THR A 672 -0.41 9.92 -27.08
CA THR A 672 0.66 8.93 -27.15
C THR A 672 1.82 9.37 -26.28
N TRP A 673 2.53 8.40 -25.74
CA TRP A 673 3.70 8.59 -24.88
C TRP A 673 4.94 8.06 -25.57
N GLY A 674 6.04 8.81 -25.48
CA GLY A 674 7.33 8.39 -25.99
C GLY A 674 7.94 7.27 -25.15
N ALA A 675 9.14 6.83 -25.55
CA ALA A 675 9.90 5.85 -24.80
C ALA A 675 10.22 6.34 -23.38
N ASN A 676 10.23 5.42 -22.42
CA ASN A 676 10.59 5.69 -21.04
C ASN A 676 12.03 6.19 -20.94
N LYS A 677 12.22 7.27 -20.17
CA LYS A 677 13.51 7.94 -19.97
C LYS A 677 13.90 7.90 -18.51
N ARG A 678 15.08 7.35 -18.24
CA ARG A 678 15.61 7.25 -16.88
C ARG A 678 16.16 8.60 -16.41
N VAL A 679 15.92 8.92 -15.15
CA VAL A 679 16.41 10.13 -14.47
C VAL A 679 17.57 9.78 -13.54
N SER A 680 17.39 8.74 -12.72
CA SER A 680 18.44 8.27 -11.82
C SER A 680 19.59 7.65 -12.62
N ASP A 681 20.83 7.98 -12.25
CA ASP A 681 22.01 7.37 -12.84
C ASP A 681 22.31 5.98 -12.24
N THR A 682 21.84 5.73 -11.02
CA THR A 682 22.13 4.54 -10.23
C THR A 682 20.84 3.96 -9.66
N PRO A 683 20.62 2.63 -9.76
CA PRO A 683 19.47 1.99 -9.13
C PRO A 683 19.62 2.00 -7.61
N TYR A 684 18.50 2.01 -6.90
CA TYR A 684 18.48 2.09 -5.43
C TYR A 684 17.55 1.04 -4.82
N THR A 685 17.59 0.89 -3.49
CA THR A 685 16.65 -0.01 -2.81
C THR A 685 15.24 0.52 -2.97
N PHE A 686 14.36 -0.26 -3.60
CA PHE A 686 12.97 0.10 -3.73
C PHE A 686 12.20 -0.31 -2.48
N ASN A 687 11.83 0.67 -1.65
CA ASN A 687 11.00 0.42 -0.50
C ASN A 687 9.80 1.40 -0.45
N PRO A 688 8.66 1.00 -1.04
CA PRO A 688 7.44 1.80 -0.98
C PRO A 688 6.68 1.62 0.35
N ASP A 689 7.07 0.68 1.21
CA ASP A 689 6.31 0.31 2.40
C ASP A 689 6.65 1.20 3.59
N HIS A 690 5.69 2.04 3.99
CA HIS A 690 5.77 2.93 5.15
C HIS A 690 5.96 2.18 6.49
N GLN A 691 5.50 0.92 6.58
CA GLN A 691 5.46 0.14 7.83
C GLN A 691 6.76 -0.62 8.12
N ASN A 692 7.56 -0.90 7.08
CA ASN A 692 8.82 -1.65 7.19
C ASN A 692 10.06 -0.82 6.80
N ALA A 693 9.89 0.40 6.29
CA ALA A 693 10.98 1.27 5.83
C ALA A 693 11.58 2.13 6.95
N GLN A 694 12.38 1.54 7.83
CA GLN A 694 13.28 2.36 8.63
C GLN A 694 14.39 2.90 7.73
N LEU A 695 14.40 4.22 7.58
CA LEU A 695 15.37 5.07 6.87
C LEU A 695 15.38 5.04 5.34
N ASN A 696 14.88 4.02 4.65
CA ASN A 696 14.88 3.95 3.18
C ASN A 696 13.52 4.26 2.52
N PHE A 697 12.62 4.93 3.23
CA PHE A 697 11.32 5.36 2.71
C PHE A 697 11.48 6.37 1.56
N LEU A 698 10.79 6.16 0.45
CA LEU A 698 10.92 6.99 -0.77
C LEU A 698 10.02 8.24 -0.77
N GLY A 699 9.12 8.38 0.21
CA GLY A 699 8.14 9.46 0.27
C GLY A 699 6.85 9.10 -0.44
N ASP A 700 5.84 9.97 -0.34
CA ASP A 700 4.56 9.82 -1.04
C ASP A 700 4.47 10.63 -2.34
N TYR A 701 5.45 11.48 -2.61
CA TYR A 701 5.58 12.31 -3.80
C TYR A 701 7.02 12.82 -3.93
N PHE A 702 7.32 13.46 -5.07
CA PHE A 702 8.62 14.05 -5.34
C PHE A 702 8.48 15.30 -6.22
N GLY A 703 9.52 16.15 -6.23
CA GLY A 703 9.48 17.40 -6.97
C GLY A 703 9.56 17.18 -8.49
N PHE A 704 8.56 17.66 -9.24
CA PHE A 704 8.49 17.48 -10.69
C PHE A 704 7.88 18.70 -11.38
N ILE A 705 8.72 19.56 -12.00
CA ILE A 705 8.26 20.78 -12.67
C ILE A 705 8.94 20.98 -14.02
N PHE A 706 8.24 21.65 -14.95
CA PHE A 706 8.83 22.18 -16.17
C PHE A 706 8.95 23.70 -16.07
N ASP A 707 10.16 24.24 -16.17
CA ASP A 707 10.42 25.68 -15.96
C ASP A 707 10.27 26.54 -17.22
N GLY A 708 9.72 25.98 -18.30
CA GLY A 708 9.65 26.60 -19.63
C GLY A 708 10.82 26.24 -20.54
N SER A 709 11.89 25.65 -20.00
CA SER A 709 13.08 25.25 -20.76
C SER A 709 13.60 23.85 -20.42
N LYS A 710 13.52 23.46 -19.15
CA LYS A 710 14.05 22.22 -18.61
C LYS A 710 13.01 21.54 -17.74
N LEU A 711 13.01 20.22 -17.82
CA LEU A 711 12.36 19.38 -16.82
C LEU A 711 13.27 19.33 -15.59
N ARG A 712 12.71 19.60 -14.42
CA ARG A 712 13.40 19.61 -13.13
C ARG A 712 12.77 18.58 -12.23
N ILE A 713 13.59 17.65 -11.76
CA ILE A 713 13.14 16.53 -10.96
C ILE A 713 14.02 16.47 -9.72
N SER A 714 13.39 16.48 -8.55
CA SER A 714 14.00 16.03 -7.31
C SER A 714 13.30 14.74 -6.88
N TRP A 715 14.02 13.88 -6.16
CA TRP A 715 13.48 12.62 -5.67
C TRP A 715 14.30 12.12 -4.49
N SER A 716 13.71 11.20 -3.75
CA SER A 716 14.32 10.58 -2.58
C SER A 716 14.86 9.19 -2.92
N ASP A 717 16.08 8.92 -2.48
CA ASP A 717 16.88 7.81 -2.98
C ASP A 717 17.85 7.28 -1.91
N PRO A 718 17.75 5.99 -1.53
CA PRO A 718 18.63 5.37 -0.53
C PRO A 718 19.91 4.74 -1.10
N ARG A 719 20.42 5.20 -2.26
CA ARG A 719 21.62 4.65 -2.92
C ARG A 719 22.90 4.68 -2.09
N ASP A 720 22.96 5.50 -1.04
CA ASP A 720 24.11 5.54 -0.12
C ASP A 720 24.08 4.43 0.95
N GLY A 721 23.04 3.59 0.93
CA GLY A 721 23.03 2.27 1.56
C GLY A 721 22.39 2.20 2.96
N THR A 722 21.95 3.32 3.53
CA THR A 722 21.30 3.30 4.86
C THR A 722 20.07 4.18 4.95
N SER A 723 19.96 5.25 4.16
CA SER A 723 18.78 6.09 4.22
C SER A 723 18.47 6.88 2.96
N SER A 724 17.19 7.16 2.72
CA SER A 724 16.79 8.03 1.62
C SER A 724 17.32 9.43 1.85
N GLN A 725 17.91 9.96 0.79
CA GLN A 725 18.40 11.32 0.69
C GLN A 725 17.81 11.94 -0.56
N VAL A 726 17.69 13.27 -0.59
CA VAL A 726 17.12 13.96 -1.75
C VAL A 726 18.21 14.23 -2.78
N PHE A 727 17.91 13.89 -4.02
CA PHE A 727 18.71 14.16 -5.20
C PHE A 727 17.95 15.05 -6.17
N TYR A 728 18.68 15.63 -7.11
CA TYR A 728 18.16 16.51 -8.13
C TYR A 728 18.79 16.22 -9.50
N ALA A 729 17.99 16.34 -10.56
CA ALA A 729 18.44 16.39 -11.94
C ALA A 729 17.61 17.39 -12.73
N GLY A 730 18.27 18.10 -13.65
CA GLY A 730 17.63 19.04 -14.56
C GLY A 730 18.19 18.92 -15.96
N GLY A 731 17.34 18.96 -16.98
CA GLY A 731 17.78 18.80 -18.37
C GLY A 731 16.71 19.18 -19.38
N VAL A 732 17.13 19.30 -20.64
CA VAL A 732 16.18 19.43 -21.76
C VAL A 732 15.64 18.03 -22.05
N PRO A 733 14.32 17.82 -21.98
CA PRO A 733 13.70 16.51 -22.12
C PRO A 733 13.70 15.98 -23.56
#